data_AF-A0A846C649-F1
#
_entry.id   AF-A0A846C649-F1
#
_cell.length_a   1.000
_cell.length_b   1.000
_cell.length_c   1.000
_cell.angle_alpha   90.00
_cell.angle_beta   90.00
_cell.angle_gamma   90.00
#
_symmetry.space_group_name_H-M   'P 1'
#
loop_
_entity.id
_entity.type
_entity.pdbx_description
1 polymer ?
#
loop_
_entity_poly.entity_id
_entity_poly.type
_entity_poly.pdbx_seq_one_letter_code
_entity_poly.pdbx_strand_id
1 'polypeptide(L)'
;MKKNYDIPLEVLACQPSLEGETAIKTLDLAKLPLSFDLKRNPRDEAALLLTVAAEVEHALMVQYLYAAYSVRDDQENHEIKGRVKSLYQRLAQLAREEMGHLMTVQNLLHLIGAPLNFEREHSPFESELYPFRFKLEPLSKQSLAKYITAERPAEQGEIPKEIWEKLQEIAKTAQCANDNHPIQHVGAIYERLIELFEKPEEGLKDEDFQTDRIDLQATWDDWGYDEGFKSNDKNESRRVYVDSFEGSHPETVRQEAVKALKIIAEQGEGYGSEVDSHFERFFQLYKDFNKLKDEEVDFVWPVATSPSTTRPRSIFGSALEESIRAAFWQRGYIANPRARNWGHLFNLRYRLLLAFLIHFLRTTGGRYVSSGPDKGDRTPRGFLLLWAFDEMRHLKKIAQKMVRLPLKSLPDFSNKTAGPPFQLPYTLDLADNERDRWRVHLDVVRTSLCLVKKMLQPSYDEEDHFLQDLNESDTGRESILEALAAGQSIPTDARTKAFQKVAHILEESVRGFSIDGHTNFWAGINREQFVKLHMFNRPFLNRNEDEDCNLTAEGSELVSRLEESSSKTGKMPRYRPQVDSSRQEFVREWVDKQAPDNEQQGQIGVHHEREPNLDPLPPRQAYRQSDGVGYNIDIRPLFRDFDVETLQQLDRINLDDVENVRANAEKLRERLNKGSLPYDACWSDDRIELFNRWIDSEMKD
;
A
#
# COMPACT_ATOMS: atom_id res chain seq x y z
N MET A 1 -42.74 -27.47 18.73
CA MET A 1 -41.87 -28.39 17.97
C MET A 1 -40.52 -27.73 17.80
N LYS A 2 -39.53 -28.10 18.62
CA LYS A 2 -38.13 -27.71 18.43
C LYS A 2 -37.55 -28.64 17.36
N LYS A 3 -37.10 -28.09 16.23
CA LYS A 3 -36.23 -28.83 15.30
C LYS A 3 -34.81 -28.68 15.82
N ASN A 4 -34.25 -29.76 16.36
CA ASN A 4 -32.81 -29.89 16.55
C ASN A 4 -32.19 -30.02 15.16
N TYR A 5 -31.26 -29.14 14.84
CA TYR A 5 -30.31 -29.36 13.76
C TYR A 5 -29.05 -29.89 14.44
N ASP A 6 -28.79 -31.19 14.31
CA ASP A 6 -27.47 -31.75 14.62
C ASP A 6 -26.51 -31.21 13.56
N ILE A 7 -25.61 -30.34 13.99
CA ILE A 7 -24.46 -29.90 13.19
C ILE A 7 -23.39 -30.96 13.38
N PRO A 8 -22.86 -31.60 12.31
CA PRO A 8 -21.72 -32.49 12.42
C PRO A 8 -20.54 -31.74 13.04
N LEU A 9 -20.05 -32.27 14.15
CA LEU A 9 -19.01 -31.68 15.01
C LEU A 9 -17.61 -31.95 14.43
N GLU A 10 -17.42 -31.69 13.14
CA GLU A 10 -16.17 -31.98 12.41
C GLU A 10 -15.31 -30.72 12.17
N VAL A 11 -15.75 -29.52 12.60
CA VAL A 11 -15.01 -28.26 12.38
C VAL A 11 -14.22 -27.76 13.61
N LEU A 12 -14.21 -28.47 14.74
CA LEU A 12 -13.55 -27.95 15.97
C LEU A 12 -12.62 -28.93 16.70
N ALA A 13 -12.08 -29.94 16.01
CA ALA A 13 -10.98 -30.74 16.56
C ALA A 13 -9.90 -30.99 15.50
N CYS A 14 -8.86 -30.15 15.49
CA CYS A 14 -7.54 -30.60 15.06
C CYS A 14 -7.09 -31.71 16.02
N GLN A 15 -7.33 -32.97 15.68
CA GLN A 15 -6.54 -34.06 16.22
C GLN A 15 -5.37 -34.33 15.29
N PRO A 16 -4.11 -34.36 15.79
CA PRO A 16 -3.03 -34.95 15.04
C PRO A 16 -3.27 -36.46 15.01
N SER A 17 -3.26 -37.06 13.82
CA SER A 17 -3.14 -38.51 13.71
C SER A 17 -1.76 -38.92 14.25
N LEU A 18 -1.73 -39.39 15.49
CA LEU A 18 -0.58 -40.05 16.12
C LEU A 18 -0.53 -41.50 15.64
N GLU A 19 0.02 -41.77 14.46
CA GLU A 19 0.62 -43.06 14.13
C GLU A 19 1.79 -42.87 13.15
N GLY A 20 3.00 -43.29 13.59
CA GLY A 20 4.05 -43.78 12.70
C GLY A 20 5.03 -42.77 12.11
N GLU A 21 6.26 -42.80 12.62
CA GLU A 21 7.47 -42.39 11.91
C GLU A 21 7.48 -43.00 10.49
N THR A 22 7.17 -42.21 9.46
CA THR A 22 7.64 -42.29 8.05
C THR A 22 6.66 -41.56 7.11
N ALA A 23 6.47 -40.27 7.36
CA ALA A 23 6.14 -39.36 6.27
C ALA A 23 6.68 -37.99 6.63
N ILE A 24 7.87 -37.66 6.10
CA ILE A 24 8.06 -36.29 5.60
C ILE A 24 7.03 -36.19 4.46
N LYS A 25 5.75 -35.95 4.81
CA LYS A 25 4.78 -35.46 3.84
C LYS A 25 5.39 -34.16 3.38
N THR A 26 5.87 -34.17 2.14
CA THR A 26 6.14 -32.98 1.35
C THR A 26 5.07 -31.97 1.71
N LEU A 27 5.46 -30.75 2.09
CA LEU A 27 4.47 -29.66 2.12
C LEU A 27 3.95 -29.60 0.68
N ASP A 28 2.78 -30.16 0.40
CA ASP A 28 2.13 -29.98 -0.88
C ASP A 28 1.71 -28.52 -0.90
N LEU A 29 2.54 -27.72 -1.54
CA LEU A 29 2.25 -26.33 -1.82
C LEU A 29 1.08 -26.33 -2.78
N ALA A 30 -0.02 -25.74 -2.34
CA ALA A 30 -1.22 -25.71 -3.13
C ALA A 30 -0.99 -24.74 -4.31
N LYS A 31 -1.14 -25.27 -5.53
CA LYS A 31 -1.52 -24.43 -6.67
C LYS A 31 -3.01 -24.10 -6.50
N LEU A 32 -3.41 -22.90 -6.94
CA LEU A 32 -4.78 -22.45 -6.90
C LEU A 32 -5.72 -23.50 -7.53
N PRO A 33 -6.74 -24.01 -6.82
CA PRO A 33 -7.69 -24.96 -7.38
C PRO A 33 -8.63 -24.24 -8.34
N LEU A 34 -8.18 -24.05 -9.58
CA LEU A 34 -8.96 -23.41 -10.65
C LEU A 34 -9.98 -24.39 -11.28
N SER A 35 -10.49 -25.35 -10.51
CA SER A 35 -11.54 -26.27 -10.95
C SER A 35 -12.91 -25.72 -10.57
N PHE A 36 -13.68 -25.35 -11.58
CA PHE A 36 -15.05 -24.86 -11.38
C PHE A 36 -16.05 -25.96 -11.72
N ASP A 37 -17.05 -26.16 -10.86
CA ASP A 37 -18.12 -27.16 -11.06
C ASP A 37 -18.92 -26.95 -12.35
N LEU A 38 -18.94 -25.71 -12.85
CA LEU A 38 -19.55 -25.32 -14.11
C LEU A 38 -18.47 -24.83 -15.08
N LYS A 39 -18.42 -25.42 -16.28
CA LYS A 39 -17.57 -24.93 -17.37
C LYS A 39 -18.01 -23.51 -17.75
N ARG A 40 -17.19 -22.51 -17.42
CA ARG A 40 -17.43 -21.11 -17.78
C ARG A 40 -17.08 -20.84 -19.24
N ASN A 41 -17.68 -19.78 -19.78
CA ASN A 41 -17.20 -19.19 -21.03
C ASN A 41 -15.80 -18.56 -20.78
N PRO A 42 -14.82 -18.71 -21.69
CA PRO A 42 -13.48 -18.16 -21.50
C PRO A 42 -13.42 -16.68 -21.12
N ARG A 43 -14.28 -15.82 -21.70
CA ARG A 43 -14.34 -14.40 -21.34
C ARG A 43 -14.84 -14.18 -19.91
N ASP A 44 -15.82 -14.98 -19.47
CA ASP A 44 -16.36 -14.94 -18.10
C ASP A 44 -15.33 -15.45 -17.08
N GLU A 45 -14.60 -16.51 -17.42
CA GLU A 45 -13.48 -17.00 -16.63
C GLU A 45 -12.37 -15.95 -16.49
N ALA A 46 -11.98 -15.30 -17.59
CA ALA A 46 -10.98 -14.23 -17.54
C ALA A 46 -11.46 -13.02 -16.73
N ALA A 47 -12.73 -12.63 -16.83
CA ALA A 47 -13.29 -11.55 -16.02
C ALA A 47 -13.24 -11.88 -14.52
N LEU A 48 -13.58 -13.12 -14.14
CA LEU A 48 -13.45 -13.59 -12.75
C LEU A 48 -11.99 -13.56 -12.30
N LEU A 49 -11.07 -14.13 -13.06
CA LEU A 49 -9.66 -14.20 -12.70
C LEU A 49 -8.99 -12.83 -12.61
N LEU A 50 -9.34 -11.88 -13.51
CA LEU A 50 -8.89 -10.49 -13.40
C LEU A 50 -9.50 -9.76 -12.20
N THR A 51 -10.74 -10.09 -11.83
CA THR A 51 -11.39 -9.55 -10.62
C THR A 51 -10.64 -10.00 -9.37
N VAL A 52 -10.34 -11.29 -9.29
CA VAL A 52 -9.53 -11.87 -8.20
C VAL A 52 -8.11 -11.32 -8.21
N ALA A 53 -7.48 -11.21 -9.39
CA ALA A 53 -6.15 -10.61 -9.52
C ALA A 53 -6.14 -9.19 -8.94
N ALA A 54 -7.11 -8.35 -9.32
CA ALA A 54 -7.22 -6.98 -8.78
C ALA A 54 -7.34 -6.95 -7.25
N GLU A 55 -8.11 -7.87 -6.66
CA GLU A 55 -8.25 -7.99 -5.20
C GLU A 55 -6.95 -8.45 -4.54
N VAL A 56 -6.24 -9.39 -5.16
CA VAL A 56 -4.93 -9.87 -4.69
C VAL A 56 -3.89 -8.77 -4.75
N GLU A 57 -3.73 -8.08 -5.89
CA GLU A 57 -2.82 -6.95 -6.06
C GLU A 57 -3.10 -5.86 -5.03
N HIS A 58 -4.39 -5.51 -4.85
CA HIS A 58 -4.80 -4.51 -3.86
C HIS A 58 -4.52 -4.99 -2.43
N ALA A 59 -4.81 -6.24 -2.11
CA ALA A 59 -4.59 -6.83 -0.79
C ALA A 59 -3.09 -6.89 -0.44
N LEU A 60 -2.24 -7.34 -1.35
CA LEU A 60 -0.79 -7.41 -1.15
C LEU A 60 -0.20 -6.01 -1.04
N MET A 61 -0.58 -5.08 -1.92
CA MET A 61 -0.19 -3.67 -1.85
C MET A 61 -0.38 -3.08 -0.44
N VAL A 62 -1.59 -3.18 0.13
CA VAL A 62 -1.88 -2.57 1.44
C VAL A 62 -1.18 -3.30 2.59
N GLN A 63 -0.97 -4.62 2.48
CA GLN A 63 -0.21 -5.40 3.46
C GLN A 63 1.28 -5.02 3.44
N TYR A 64 1.85 -4.81 2.26
CA TYR A 64 3.23 -4.35 2.08
C TYR A 64 3.42 -2.93 2.61
N LEU A 65 2.48 -2.01 2.31
CA LEU A 65 2.48 -0.67 2.89
C LEU A 65 2.36 -0.69 4.41
N TYR A 66 1.48 -1.52 4.96
CA TYR A 66 1.28 -1.63 6.40
C TYR A 66 2.56 -2.13 7.10
N ALA A 67 3.20 -3.16 6.54
CA ALA A 67 4.49 -3.63 7.02
C ALA A 67 5.56 -2.53 6.90
N ALA A 68 5.62 -1.80 5.79
CA ALA A 68 6.53 -0.67 5.62
C ALA A 68 6.31 0.42 6.67
N TYR A 69 5.06 0.85 6.91
CA TYR A 69 4.74 1.89 7.90
C TYR A 69 5.05 1.48 9.34
N SER A 70 5.12 0.17 9.63
CA SER A 70 5.57 -0.32 10.93
C SER A 70 7.09 -0.20 11.14
N VAL A 71 7.89 0.08 10.11
CA VAL A 71 9.35 0.24 10.25
C VAL A 71 9.70 1.54 10.96
N ARG A 72 10.59 1.46 11.96
CA ARG A 72 11.00 2.57 12.83
C ARG A 72 12.43 3.04 12.52
N ASP A 73 12.53 4.13 11.74
CA ASP A 73 13.79 4.77 11.29
C ASP A 73 14.34 5.83 12.29
N ASP A 74 14.32 5.53 13.59
CA ASP A 74 14.79 6.43 14.67
C ASP A 74 16.12 5.99 15.30
N GLN A 75 16.89 5.20 14.56
CA GLN A 75 18.16 4.66 15.02
C GLN A 75 19.22 5.77 15.14
N GLU A 76 19.98 5.77 16.24
CA GLU A 76 21.04 6.76 16.48
C GLU A 76 22.29 6.45 15.65
N ASN A 77 22.62 5.17 15.50
CA ASN A 77 23.73 4.73 14.67
C ASN A 77 23.37 4.90 13.18
N HIS A 78 24.16 5.70 12.45
CA HIS A 78 23.94 6.01 11.04
C HIS A 78 23.93 4.78 10.11
N GLU A 79 24.74 3.76 10.39
CA GLU A 79 24.79 2.53 9.59
C GLU A 79 23.53 1.70 9.78
N ILE A 80 23.13 1.47 11.05
CA ILE A 80 21.88 0.76 11.39
C ILE A 80 20.69 1.53 10.82
N LYS A 81 20.68 2.86 10.96
CA LYS A 81 19.68 3.73 10.36
C LYS A 81 19.57 3.54 8.85
N GLY A 82 20.70 3.50 8.15
CA GLY A 82 20.75 3.23 6.72
C GLY A 82 20.16 1.86 6.34
N ARG A 83 20.48 0.82 7.11
CA ARG A 83 19.93 -0.55 6.92
C ARG A 83 18.42 -0.60 7.14
N VAL A 84 17.93 -0.01 8.23
CA VAL A 84 16.49 0.05 8.55
C VAL A 84 15.72 0.87 7.52
N LYS A 85 16.27 2.02 7.10
CA LYS A 85 15.70 2.83 6.01
C LYS A 85 15.64 2.04 4.71
N SER A 86 16.64 1.21 4.41
CA SER A 86 16.63 0.33 3.23
C SER A 86 15.49 -0.70 3.29
N LEU A 87 15.20 -1.29 4.47
CA LEU A 87 14.03 -2.17 4.64
C LEU A 87 12.73 -1.45 4.28
N TYR A 88 12.51 -0.26 4.85
CA TYR A 88 11.35 0.56 4.55
C TYR A 88 11.23 0.86 3.05
N GLN A 89 12.32 1.31 2.43
CA GLN A 89 12.34 1.69 1.00
C GLN A 89 12.01 0.50 0.09
N ARG A 90 12.59 -0.67 0.37
CA ARG A 90 12.35 -1.89 -0.43
C ARG A 90 10.90 -2.37 -0.32
N LEU A 91 10.32 -2.36 0.89
CA LEU A 91 8.91 -2.73 1.10
C LEU A 91 7.96 -1.72 0.45
N ALA A 92 8.22 -0.42 0.63
CA ALA A 92 7.43 0.63 -0.01
C ALA A 92 7.54 0.58 -1.54
N GLN A 93 8.69 0.19 -2.07
CA GLN A 93 8.85 -0.05 -3.50
C GLN A 93 8.04 -1.26 -3.98
N LEU A 94 8.07 -2.41 -3.30
CA LEU A 94 7.24 -3.57 -3.67
C LEU A 94 5.75 -3.17 -3.72
N ALA A 95 5.28 -2.44 -2.70
CA ALA A 95 3.92 -1.91 -2.72
C ALA A 95 3.61 -0.96 -3.90
N ARG A 96 4.60 -0.20 -4.40
CA ARG A 96 4.42 0.65 -5.58
C ARG A 96 4.35 -0.17 -6.86
N GLU A 97 4.98 -1.34 -6.91
CA GLU A 97 4.91 -2.24 -8.05
C GLU A 97 3.51 -2.87 -8.13
N GLU A 98 2.94 -3.30 -7.00
CA GLU A 98 1.53 -3.73 -6.93
C GLU A 98 0.52 -2.64 -7.34
N MET A 99 0.82 -1.36 -7.08
CA MET A 99 -0.01 -0.25 -7.58
C MET A 99 -0.06 -0.25 -9.12
N GLY A 100 1.08 -0.56 -9.76
CA GLY A 100 1.19 -0.65 -11.20
C GLY A 100 0.46 -1.87 -11.76
N HIS A 101 0.65 -3.03 -11.13
CA HIS A 101 -0.08 -4.26 -11.45
C HIS A 101 -1.59 -4.04 -11.37
N LEU A 102 -2.07 -3.47 -10.26
CA LEU A 102 -3.48 -3.17 -10.06
C LEU A 102 -4.03 -2.30 -11.21
N MET A 103 -3.32 -1.26 -11.64
CA MET A 103 -3.77 -0.39 -12.74
C MET A 103 -3.75 -1.12 -14.09
N THR A 104 -2.76 -1.95 -14.33
CA THR A 104 -2.68 -2.76 -15.56
C THR A 104 -3.81 -3.79 -15.60
N VAL A 105 -4.15 -4.42 -14.48
CA VAL A 105 -5.31 -5.32 -14.35
C VAL A 105 -6.62 -4.58 -14.61
N GLN A 106 -6.77 -3.33 -14.13
CA GLN A 106 -7.93 -2.51 -14.47
C GLN A 106 -8.03 -2.25 -15.98
N ASN A 107 -6.91 -2.00 -16.65
CA ASN A 107 -6.88 -1.81 -18.09
C ASN A 107 -7.26 -3.11 -18.84
N LEU A 108 -6.83 -4.28 -18.34
CA LEU A 108 -7.21 -5.59 -18.88
C LEU A 108 -8.72 -5.86 -18.70
N LEU A 109 -9.31 -5.49 -17.55
CA LEU A 109 -10.75 -5.55 -17.33
C LEU A 109 -11.50 -4.67 -18.34
N HIS A 110 -11.05 -3.42 -18.52
CA HIS A 110 -11.59 -2.54 -19.55
C HIS A 110 -11.51 -3.13 -20.95
N LEU A 111 -10.36 -3.74 -21.25
CA LEU A 111 -10.06 -4.30 -22.56
C LEU A 111 -11.02 -5.44 -22.92
N ILE A 112 -11.43 -6.26 -21.98
CA ILE A 112 -12.40 -7.35 -22.24
C ILE A 112 -13.85 -6.91 -21.98
N GLY A 113 -14.08 -5.64 -21.63
CA GLY A 113 -15.39 -5.11 -21.29
C GLY A 113 -15.98 -5.61 -19.96
N ALA A 114 -15.14 -6.02 -19.03
CA ALA A 114 -15.51 -6.35 -17.65
C ALA A 114 -15.56 -5.07 -16.78
N PRO A 115 -16.31 -5.08 -15.65
CA PRO A 115 -16.30 -3.96 -14.72
C PRO A 115 -14.92 -3.82 -14.03
N LEU A 116 -14.57 -2.59 -13.69
CA LEU A 116 -13.43 -2.32 -12.80
C LEU A 116 -13.65 -2.95 -11.43
N ASN A 117 -12.57 -3.42 -10.79
CA ASN A 117 -12.62 -3.94 -9.43
C ASN A 117 -11.49 -3.36 -8.57
N PHE A 118 -11.86 -2.60 -7.55
CA PHE A 118 -10.94 -2.07 -6.53
C PHE A 118 -11.30 -2.58 -5.13
N GLU A 119 -12.25 -3.50 -5.02
CA GLU A 119 -12.60 -4.12 -3.75
C GLU A 119 -11.44 -5.02 -3.27
N ARG A 120 -11.60 -5.57 -2.07
CA ARG A 120 -10.81 -6.69 -1.55
C ARG A 120 -11.78 -7.67 -0.92
N GLU A 121 -11.48 -8.95 -1.04
CA GLU A 121 -12.31 -9.98 -0.45
C GLU A 121 -12.53 -9.79 1.05
N HIS A 122 -13.78 -10.00 1.47
CA HIS A 122 -14.22 -10.00 2.86
C HIS A 122 -14.94 -11.30 3.24
N SER A 123 -15.17 -12.20 2.27
CA SER A 123 -15.84 -13.47 2.40
C SER A 123 -14.93 -14.52 3.05
N PRO A 124 -15.39 -15.21 4.10
CA PRO A 124 -14.67 -16.35 4.67
C PRO A 124 -14.75 -17.61 3.80
N PHE A 125 -15.53 -17.62 2.70
CA PHE A 125 -15.84 -18.81 1.90
C PHE A 125 -15.02 -18.94 0.61
N GLU A 126 -14.39 -17.85 0.12
CA GLU A 126 -13.62 -17.87 -1.15
C GLU A 126 -12.11 -17.97 -0.91
N SER A 127 -11.68 -18.37 0.30
CA SER A 127 -10.27 -18.38 0.71
C SER A 127 -9.34 -19.20 -0.18
N GLU A 128 -9.88 -20.10 -0.99
CA GLU A 128 -9.09 -20.96 -1.87
C GLU A 128 -8.49 -20.22 -3.05
N LEU A 129 -9.09 -19.10 -3.51
CA LEU A 129 -8.60 -18.31 -4.65
C LEU A 129 -7.56 -17.24 -4.29
N TYR A 130 -7.35 -16.99 -2.99
CA TYR A 130 -6.44 -15.96 -2.50
C TYR A 130 -5.16 -16.58 -1.96
N PRO A 131 -4.01 -15.88 -2.06
CA PRO A 131 -2.73 -16.36 -1.52
C PRO A 131 -2.81 -16.79 -0.05
N PHE A 132 -3.45 -15.96 0.78
CA PHE A 132 -3.65 -16.23 2.20
C PHE A 132 -4.71 -15.29 2.78
N ARG A 133 -5.13 -15.55 4.03
CA ARG A 133 -6.16 -14.73 4.70
C ARG A 133 -5.66 -13.31 4.89
N PHE A 134 -6.43 -12.35 4.41
CA PHE A 134 -6.10 -10.93 4.53
C PHE A 134 -5.96 -10.51 6.00
N LYS A 135 -4.75 -10.07 6.39
CA LYS A 135 -4.46 -9.51 7.72
C LYS A 135 -3.44 -8.38 7.57
N LEU A 136 -3.78 -7.18 8.07
CA LEU A 136 -2.79 -6.10 8.16
C LEU A 136 -1.86 -6.34 9.34
N GLU A 137 -0.59 -6.62 9.07
CA GLU A 137 0.39 -7.03 10.08
C GLU A 137 1.68 -6.22 10.01
N PRO A 138 2.26 -5.83 11.17
CA PRO A 138 3.56 -5.18 11.18
C PRO A 138 4.65 -6.09 10.61
N LEU A 139 5.76 -5.49 10.22
CA LEU A 139 6.93 -6.20 9.70
C LEU A 139 7.42 -7.22 10.73
N SER A 140 7.34 -8.48 10.38
CA SER A 140 7.75 -9.61 11.22
C SER A 140 8.32 -10.72 10.35
N LYS A 141 8.96 -11.70 11.00
CA LYS A 141 9.42 -12.92 10.33
C LYS A 141 8.25 -13.66 9.68
N GLN A 142 7.09 -13.66 10.34
CA GLN A 142 5.86 -14.33 9.92
C GLN A 142 5.21 -13.62 8.72
N SER A 143 5.10 -12.29 8.74
CA SER A 143 4.55 -11.53 7.60
C SER A 143 5.42 -11.70 6.36
N LEU A 144 6.75 -11.61 6.50
CA LEU A 144 7.70 -11.85 5.41
C LEU A 144 7.63 -13.28 4.90
N ALA A 145 7.46 -14.28 5.78
CA ALA A 145 7.32 -15.67 5.36
C ALA A 145 6.07 -15.87 4.47
N LYS A 146 4.95 -15.22 4.79
CA LYS A 146 3.76 -15.25 3.93
C LYS A 146 4.01 -14.63 2.57
N TYR A 147 4.64 -13.45 2.53
CA TYR A 147 4.95 -12.76 1.26
C TYR A 147 5.90 -13.59 0.39
N ILE A 148 6.97 -14.13 0.96
CA ILE A 148 7.88 -15.04 0.24
C ILE A 148 7.14 -16.26 -0.29
N THR A 149 6.23 -16.83 0.48
CA THR A 149 5.55 -18.06 0.07
C THR A 149 4.50 -17.80 -1.01
N ALA A 150 3.83 -16.65 -0.98
CA ALA A 150 2.87 -16.23 -1.99
C ALA A 150 3.51 -15.88 -3.33
N GLU A 151 4.68 -15.22 -3.31
CA GLU A 151 5.36 -14.68 -4.51
C GLU A 151 6.36 -15.66 -5.14
N ARG A 152 6.71 -16.78 -4.49
CA ARG A 152 7.73 -17.70 -5.04
C ARG A 152 7.16 -18.63 -6.10
N PRO A 153 8.01 -19.17 -7.01
CA PRO A 153 7.61 -20.28 -7.87
C PRO A 153 7.01 -21.46 -7.11
N ALA A 154 5.95 -22.04 -7.67
CA ALA A 154 5.28 -23.22 -7.12
C ALA A 154 6.19 -24.46 -7.09
N GLU A 155 7.14 -24.55 -8.02
CA GLU A 155 8.07 -25.66 -8.17
C GLU A 155 9.53 -25.17 -8.06
N GLN A 156 10.45 -26.07 -7.75
CA GLN A 156 11.86 -25.70 -7.52
C GLN A 156 12.48 -25.01 -8.73
N GLY A 157 12.19 -25.49 -9.94
CA GLY A 157 12.75 -24.95 -11.17
C GLY A 157 14.27 -24.79 -11.11
N GLU A 158 14.74 -23.57 -11.38
CA GLU A 158 16.16 -23.19 -11.40
C GLU A 158 16.72 -22.81 -10.02
N ILE A 159 15.90 -22.83 -8.97
CA ILE A 159 16.31 -22.46 -7.61
C ILE A 159 17.26 -23.54 -7.04
N PRO A 160 18.45 -23.16 -6.51
CA PRO A 160 19.37 -24.09 -5.88
C PRO A 160 18.72 -24.87 -4.74
N LYS A 161 19.04 -26.17 -4.65
CA LYS A 161 18.42 -27.10 -3.68
C LYS A 161 18.48 -26.60 -2.23
N GLU A 162 19.61 -26.06 -1.80
CA GLU A 162 19.79 -25.52 -0.45
C GLU A 162 18.86 -24.32 -0.16
N ILE A 163 18.67 -23.46 -1.16
CA ILE A 163 17.73 -22.34 -1.07
C ILE A 163 16.31 -22.89 -1.01
N TRP A 164 15.97 -23.84 -1.88
CA TRP A 164 14.64 -24.47 -1.91
C TRP A 164 14.27 -25.12 -0.58
N GLU A 165 15.17 -25.88 0.04
CA GLU A 165 14.96 -26.47 1.37
C GLU A 165 14.65 -25.40 2.42
N LYS A 166 15.36 -24.28 2.41
CA LYS A 166 15.08 -23.13 3.28
C LYS A 166 13.72 -22.49 2.98
N LEU A 167 13.31 -22.41 1.71
CA LEU A 167 11.97 -21.91 1.34
C LEU A 167 10.87 -22.82 1.87
N GLN A 168 11.07 -24.14 1.91
CA GLN A 168 10.12 -25.08 2.51
C GLN A 168 9.98 -24.85 4.02
N GLU A 169 11.05 -24.48 4.72
CA GLU A 169 10.98 -24.09 6.14
C GLU A 169 10.25 -22.76 6.34
N ILE A 170 10.49 -21.78 5.46
CA ILE A 170 9.76 -20.51 5.46
C ILE A 170 8.28 -20.74 5.20
N ALA A 171 7.92 -21.61 4.26
CA ALA A 171 6.54 -21.96 3.95
C ALA A 171 5.81 -22.60 5.13
N LYS A 172 6.49 -23.42 5.95
CA LYS A 172 5.93 -23.92 7.22
C LYS A 172 5.62 -22.79 8.18
N THR A 173 6.52 -21.82 8.31
CA THR A 173 6.31 -20.63 9.15
C THR A 173 5.11 -19.81 8.65
N ALA A 174 5.00 -19.65 7.33
CA ALA A 174 3.90 -18.94 6.69
C ALA A 174 2.55 -19.64 6.91
N GLN A 175 2.50 -20.96 6.74
CA GLN A 175 1.30 -21.76 6.98
C GLN A 175 0.84 -21.65 8.43
N CYS A 176 1.75 -21.80 9.40
CA CYS A 176 1.43 -21.60 10.82
C CYS A 176 0.85 -20.19 11.07
N ALA A 177 1.46 -19.15 10.49
CA ALA A 177 1.00 -17.77 10.60
C ALA A 177 -0.34 -17.50 9.88
N ASN A 178 -0.74 -18.36 8.95
CA ASN A 178 -2.01 -18.30 8.23
C ASN A 178 -3.06 -19.25 8.84
N ASP A 179 -3.08 -19.36 10.17
CA ASP A 179 -4.03 -20.22 10.90
C ASP A 179 -3.96 -21.70 10.45
N ASN A 180 -2.76 -22.19 10.13
CA ASN A 180 -2.47 -23.51 9.55
C ASN A 180 -3.06 -23.79 8.17
N HIS A 181 -3.63 -22.78 7.50
CA HIS A 181 -4.11 -22.91 6.12
C HIS A 181 -2.93 -22.78 5.14
N PRO A 182 -2.92 -23.58 4.05
CA PRO A 182 -1.88 -23.46 3.03
C PRO A 182 -1.85 -22.04 2.45
N ILE A 183 -0.67 -21.64 1.99
CA ILE A 183 -0.49 -20.41 1.22
C ILE A 183 -0.57 -20.79 -0.24
N GLN A 184 -1.44 -20.12 -0.99
CA GLN A 184 -1.55 -20.26 -2.45
C GLN A 184 -0.53 -19.35 -3.15
N HIS A 185 -0.04 -19.79 -4.31
CA HIS A 185 0.87 -19.03 -5.15
C HIS A 185 0.12 -18.09 -6.10
N VAL A 186 0.57 -16.84 -6.24
CA VAL A 186 -0.10 -15.82 -7.08
C VAL A 186 -0.01 -16.17 -8.58
N GLY A 187 1.10 -16.76 -9.02
CA GLY A 187 1.41 -17.03 -10.42
C GLY A 187 0.40 -17.92 -11.12
N ALA A 188 -0.28 -18.82 -10.40
CA ALA A 188 -1.29 -19.70 -11.00
C ALA A 188 -2.49 -18.92 -11.60
N ILE A 189 -2.85 -17.74 -11.07
CA ILE A 189 -3.88 -16.87 -11.68
C ILE A 189 -3.38 -16.35 -13.02
N TYR A 190 -2.16 -15.81 -13.04
CA TYR A 190 -1.57 -15.20 -14.23
C TYR A 190 -1.23 -16.23 -15.30
N GLU A 191 -0.73 -17.41 -14.94
CA GLU A 191 -0.56 -18.54 -15.87
C GLU A 191 -1.85 -18.85 -16.60
N ARG A 192 -2.97 -18.96 -15.87
CA ARG A 192 -4.28 -19.24 -16.48
C ARG A 192 -4.78 -18.08 -17.33
N LEU A 193 -4.60 -16.84 -16.89
CA LEU A 193 -4.94 -15.66 -17.68
C LEU A 193 -4.13 -15.60 -18.98
N ILE A 194 -2.83 -15.90 -18.95
CA ILE A 194 -1.98 -15.98 -20.14
C ILE A 194 -2.55 -17.00 -21.13
N GLU A 195 -2.91 -18.21 -20.68
CA GLU A 195 -3.52 -19.21 -21.55
C GLU A 195 -4.83 -18.72 -22.20
N LEU A 196 -5.71 -18.11 -21.40
CA LEU A 196 -7.00 -17.58 -21.86
C LEU A 196 -6.81 -16.46 -22.89
N PHE A 197 -5.82 -15.58 -22.70
CA PHE A 197 -5.54 -14.48 -23.63
C PHE A 197 -4.74 -14.93 -24.87
N GLU A 198 -3.88 -15.93 -24.76
CA GLU A 198 -2.95 -16.34 -25.83
C GLU A 198 -3.56 -17.32 -26.83
N LYS A 199 -4.54 -18.15 -26.43
CA LYS A 199 -5.09 -19.25 -27.26
C LYS A 199 -6.53 -18.96 -27.72
N PRO A 200 -6.78 -18.34 -28.89
CA PRO A 200 -8.14 -17.97 -29.33
C PRO A 200 -9.13 -19.14 -29.45
N GLU A 201 -8.64 -20.36 -29.72
CA GLU A 201 -9.47 -21.57 -29.89
C GLU A 201 -10.06 -22.09 -28.57
N GLU A 202 -9.36 -21.85 -27.46
CA GLU A 202 -9.71 -22.34 -26.12
C GLU A 202 -9.99 -21.19 -25.12
N GLY A 203 -9.66 -19.96 -25.51
CA GLY A 203 -9.62 -18.75 -24.71
C GLY A 203 -10.49 -17.64 -25.28
N LEU A 204 -10.04 -16.39 -25.12
CA LEU A 204 -10.74 -15.19 -25.59
C LEU A 204 -10.67 -15.09 -27.10
N LYS A 205 -11.78 -14.73 -27.73
CA LYS A 205 -11.85 -14.44 -29.16
C LYS A 205 -11.55 -12.98 -29.43
N ASP A 206 -11.21 -12.66 -30.67
CA ASP A 206 -10.91 -11.29 -31.09
C ASP A 206 -12.11 -10.33 -30.87
N GLU A 207 -13.35 -10.85 -30.95
CA GLU A 207 -14.58 -10.11 -30.66
C GLU A 207 -14.75 -9.71 -29.19
N ASP A 208 -13.99 -10.33 -28.27
CA ASP A 208 -14.04 -10.01 -26.84
C ASP A 208 -13.24 -8.75 -26.49
N PHE A 209 -12.34 -8.29 -27.37
CA PHE A 209 -11.43 -7.14 -27.13
C PHE A 209 -12.06 -5.81 -27.57
N GLN A 210 -12.08 -4.83 -26.65
CA GLN A 210 -12.59 -3.48 -26.82
C GLN A 210 -11.45 -2.53 -27.21
N THR A 211 -11.33 -2.22 -28.51
CA THR A 211 -10.25 -1.39 -29.06
C THR A 211 -10.52 0.12 -29.01
N ASP A 212 -11.73 0.53 -28.63
CA ASP A 212 -12.21 1.91 -28.61
C ASP A 212 -12.10 2.61 -27.24
N ARG A 213 -11.45 1.96 -26.26
CA ARG A 213 -11.42 2.39 -24.85
C ARG A 213 -10.05 2.84 -24.35
N ILE A 214 -9.11 3.14 -25.24
CA ILE A 214 -7.75 3.55 -24.85
C ILE A 214 -7.74 4.81 -23.99
N ASP A 215 -8.68 5.72 -24.22
CA ASP A 215 -8.84 6.96 -23.46
C ASP A 215 -9.42 6.75 -22.06
N LEU A 216 -9.87 5.55 -21.71
CA LEU A 216 -10.28 5.15 -20.36
C LEU A 216 -9.18 4.41 -19.61
N GLN A 217 -8.09 4.04 -20.28
CA GLN A 217 -6.99 3.30 -19.66
C GLN A 217 -6.01 4.23 -18.93
N ALA A 218 -5.39 3.69 -17.88
CA ALA A 218 -4.21 4.26 -17.25
C ALA A 218 -2.99 4.05 -18.15
N THR A 219 -2.15 5.08 -18.30
CA THR A 219 -0.93 4.97 -19.13
C THR A 219 0.34 5.06 -18.27
N TRP A 220 1.48 4.63 -18.83
CA TRP A 220 2.78 4.93 -18.25
C TRP A 220 2.96 6.43 -17.97
N ASP A 221 2.48 7.29 -18.86
CA ASP A 221 2.65 8.74 -18.69
C ASP A 221 1.88 9.30 -17.48
N ASP A 222 0.85 8.60 -17.04
CA ASP A 222 0.03 8.95 -15.88
C ASP A 222 0.68 8.49 -14.57
N TRP A 223 1.17 7.25 -14.54
CA TRP A 223 1.47 6.55 -13.29
C TRP A 223 2.91 6.04 -13.16
N GLY A 224 3.69 6.11 -14.24
CA GLY A 224 5.02 5.51 -14.34
C GLY A 224 6.04 6.06 -13.33
N TYR A 225 6.89 5.17 -12.85
CA TYR A 225 8.03 5.49 -11.99
C TYR A 225 9.13 4.44 -12.14
N ASP A 226 10.37 4.90 -12.28
CA ASP A 226 11.57 4.08 -12.19
C ASP A 226 12.38 4.48 -10.93
N GLU A 227 12.90 3.51 -10.20
CA GLU A 227 13.60 3.77 -8.94
C GLU A 227 15.04 4.23 -9.16
N GLY A 228 15.58 4.07 -10.37
CA GLY A 228 16.85 4.69 -10.73
C GLY A 228 18.07 4.16 -9.97
N PHE A 229 17.95 2.97 -9.36
CA PHE A 229 19.07 2.27 -8.73
C PHE A 229 20.24 2.15 -9.71
N LYS A 230 21.47 2.03 -9.18
CA LYS A 230 22.72 1.82 -9.93
C LYS A 230 22.74 0.45 -10.64
N SER A 231 21.70 0.14 -11.41
CA SER A 231 21.81 -0.89 -12.42
C SER A 231 22.74 -0.36 -13.50
N ASN A 232 23.75 -1.15 -13.84
CA ASN A 232 24.55 -0.93 -15.05
C ASN A 232 23.74 -1.29 -16.32
N ASP A 233 22.45 -1.60 -16.20
CA ASP A 233 21.60 -1.96 -17.32
C ASP A 233 21.31 -0.80 -18.25
N LYS A 234 21.40 -1.15 -19.52
CA LYS A 234 21.23 -0.24 -20.64
C LYS A 234 19.77 0.06 -20.94
N ASN A 235 18.82 -0.63 -20.28
CA ASN A 235 17.37 -0.50 -20.47
C ASN A 235 16.71 0.06 -19.19
N GLU A 236 15.79 1.00 -19.35
CA GLU A 236 14.98 1.57 -18.27
C GLU A 236 14.21 0.45 -17.56
N SER A 237 14.60 0.11 -16.32
CA SER A 237 13.91 -0.93 -15.55
C SER A 237 12.56 -0.39 -15.10
N ARG A 238 11.51 -0.61 -15.90
CA ARG A 238 10.12 -0.24 -15.56
C ARG A 238 9.61 -1.10 -14.39
N ARG A 239 10.07 -0.80 -13.17
CA ARG A 239 9.68 -1.51 -11.95
C ARG A 239 8.19 -1.31 -11.66
N VAL A 240 7.71 -0.07 -11.67
CA VAL A 240 6.26 0.20 -11.58
C VAL A 240 5.66 0.04 -12.96
N TYR A 241 5.18 -1.15 -13.30
CA TYR A 241 4.65 -1.43 -14.62
C TYR A 241 3.18 -0.99 -14.76
N VAL A 242 2.93 -0.03 -15.64
CA VAL A 242 1.57 0.39 -16.04
C VAL A 242 1.54 0.40 -17.56
N ASP A 243 0.74 -0.49 -18.14
CA ASP A 243 0.62 -0.60 -19.58
C ASP A 243 -0.80 -0.36 -20.08
N SER A 244 -0.87 0.16 -21.30
CA SER A 244 -2.12 0.48 -22.00
C SER A 244 -2.14 -0.18 -23.36
N PHE A 245 -3.29 -0.70 -23.75
CA PHE A 245 -3.41 -1.54 -24.94
C PHE A 245 -4.00 -0.73 -26.10
N GLU A 246 -3.11 -0.04 -26.83
CA GLU A 246 -3.47 0.74 -28.02
C GLU A 246 -3.42 -0.13 -29.28
N GLY A 247 -4.48 -0.09 -30.09
CA GLY A 247 -4.49 -0.74 -31.38
C GLY A 247 -5.88 -0.82 -31.99
N SER A 248 -5.97 -0.68 -33.31
CA SER A 248 -7.22 -0.83 -34.05
C SER A 248 -7.57 -2.28 -34.38
N HIS A 249 -6.64 -3.22 -34.17
CA HIS A 249 -6.78 -4.63 -34.51
C HIS A 249 -6.68 -5.50 -33.24
N PRO A 250 -7.64 -6.41 -33.00
CA PRO A 250 -7.63 -7.29 -31.82
C PRO A 250 -6.36 -8.13 -31.67
N GLU A 251 -5.75 -8.59 -32.76
CA GLU A 251 -4.50 -9.36 -32.73
C GLU A 251 -3.35 -8.59 -32.05
N THR A 252 -3.18 -7.31 -32.38
CA THR A 252 -2.15 -6.45 -31.79
C THR A 252 -2.41 -6.24 -30.30
N VAL A 253 -3.66 -5.95 -29.96
CA VAL A 253 -4.08 -5.69 -28.59
C VAL A 253 -3.96 -6.94 -27.72
N ARG A 254 -4.26 -8.12 -28.27
CA ARG A 254 -4.01 -9.42 -27.63
C ARG A 254 -2.53 -9.63 -27.34
N GLN A 255 -1.64 -9.38 -28.31
CA GLN A 255 -0.20 -9.56 -28.11
C GLN A 255 0.33 -8.67 -26.98
N GLU A 256 -0.08 -7.40 -26.94
CA GLU A 256 0.31 -6.50 -25.85
C GLU A 256 -0.31 -6.91 -24.50
N ALA A 257 -1.56 -7.37 -24.47
CA ALA A 257 -2.19 -7.90 -23.25
C ALA A 257 -1.49 -9.14 -22.70
N VAL A 258 -1.14 -10.11 -23.56
CA VAL A 258 -0.37 -11.30 -23.18
C VAL A 258 1.01 -10.92 -22.67
N LYS A 259 1.67 -9.96 -23.32
CA LYS A 259 2.97 -9.45 -22.88
C LYS A 259 2.88 -8.79 -21.51
N ALA A 260 1.85 -7.98 -21.25
CA ALA A 260 1.63 -7.37 -19.95
C ALA A 260 1.40 -8.42 -18.85
N LEU A 261 0.57 -9.44 -19.10
CA LEU A 261 0.36 -10.55 -18.17
C LEU A 261 1.65 -11.31 -17.86
N LYS A 262 2.49 -11.58 -18.89
CA LYS A 262 3.80 -12.23 -18.72
C LYS A 262 4.76 -11.38 -17.88
N ILE A 263 4.80 -10.07 -18.09
CA ILE A 263 5.64 -9.15 -17.30
C ILE A 263 5.20 -9.13 -15.84
N ILE A 264 3.90 -9.04 -15.55
CA ILE A 264 3.39 -9.05 -14.16
C ILE A 264 3.75 -10.38 -13.48
N ALA A 265 3.52 -11.51 -14.15
CA ALA A 265 3.88 -12.83 -13.63
C ALA A 265 5.39 -12.96 -13.33
N GLU A 266 6.24 -12.45 -14.23
CA GLU A 266 7.70 -12.47 -14.05
C GLU A 266 8.16 -11.54 -12.92
N GLN A 267 7.55 -10.36 -12.76
CA GLN A 267 7.85 -9.45 -11.65
C GLN A 267 7.51 -10.05 -10.29
N GLY A 268 6.43 -10.82 -10.18
CA GLY A 268 6.08 -11.57 -8.97
C GLY A 268 7.05 -12.72 -8.69
N GLU A 269 7.07 -13.73 -9.57
CA GLU A 269 7.67 -15.05 -9.28
C GLU A 269 9.01 -15.35 -9.99
N GLY A 270 9.55 -14.43 -10.78
CA GLY A 270 10.82 -14.65 -11.51
C GLY A 270 11.98 -15.10 -10.61
N TYR A 271 12.90 -15.91 -11.13
CA TYR A 271 14.14 -16.25 -10.42
C TYR A 271 15.32 -16.17 -11.37
N GLY A 272 16.37 -15.43 -11.00
CA GLY A 272 17.55 -15.27 -11.85
C GLY A 272 17.30 -14.47 -13.14
N SER A 273 16.19 -13.74 -13.22
CA SER A 273 15.87 -12.80 -14.30
C SER A 273 16.82 -11.58 -14.27
N GLU A 274 16.87 -10.81 -15.38
CA GLU A 274 17.66 -9.57 -15.44
C GLU A 274 17.19 -8.53 -14.41
N VAL A 275 15.91 -8.56 -14.04
CA VAL A 275 15.30 -7.74 -12.98
C VAL A 275 14.90 -8.64 -11.82
N ASP A 276 15.38 -8.34 -10.60
CA ASP A 276 15.00 -9.08 -9.39
C ASP A 276 13.48 -9.09 -9.18
N SER A 277 12.90 -10.28 -8.98
CA SER A 277 11.47 -10.45 -8.69
C SER A 277 11.08 -10.03 -7.26
N HIS A 278 9.78 -9.99 -7.00
CA HIS A 278 9.23 -9.78 -5.66
C HIS A 278 9.69 -10.87 -4.71
N PHE A 279 9.63 -12.13 -5.14
CA PHE A 279 10.16 -13.26 -4.39
C PHE A 279 11.61 -13.06 -3.93
N GLU A 280 12.52 -12.75 -4.85
CA GLU A 280 13.94 -12.59 -4.55
C GLU A 280 14.18 -11.45 -3.56
N ARG A 281 13.44 -10.35 -3.73
CA ARG A 281 13.52 -9.17 -2.87
C ARG A 281 12.94 -9.41 -1.49
N PHE A 282 11.82 -10.12 -1.36
CA PHE A 282 11.28 -10.52 -0.06
C PHE A 282 12.20 -11.49 0.65
N PHE A 283 12.82 -12.42 -0.08
CA PHE A 283 13.80 -13.33 0.51
C PHE A 283 15.03 -12.58 1.02
N GLN A 284 15.48 -11.55 0.31
CA GLN A 284 16.55 -10.66 0.77
C GLN A 284 16.12 -9.84 2.00
N LEU A 285 14.91 -9.27 2.00
CA LEU A 285 14.32 -8.58 3.16
C LEU A 285 14.27 -9.49 4.39
N TYR A 286 13.92 -10.75 4.23
CA TYR A 286 13.89 -11.74 5.32
C TYR A 286 15.29 -12.00 5.90
N LYS A 287 16.33 -12.08 5.05
CA LYS A 287 17.72 -12.19 5.54
C LYS A 287 18.13 -10.94 6.32
N ASP A 288 17.83 -9.76 5.81
CA ASP A 288 18.25 -8.50 6.43
C ASP A 288 17.45 -8.20 7.71
N PHE A 289 16.18 -8.58 7.77
CA PHE A 289 15.35 -8.57 8.98
C PHE A 289 15.97 -9.44 10.08
N ASN A 290 16.31 -10.70 9.77
CA ASN A 290 16.91 -11.61 10.76
C ASN A 290 18.25 -11.08 11.26
N LYS A 291 19.12 -10.55 10.39
CA LYS A 291 20.39 -9.94 10.81
C LYS A 291 20.20 -8.80 11.81
N LEU A 292 19.22 -7.91 11.56
CA LEU A 292 18.95 -6.79 12.48
C LEU A 292 18.37 -7.30 13.81
N LYS A 293 17.57 -8.37 13.80
CA LYS A 293 17.07 -9.03 15.01
C LYS A 293 18.18 -9.73 15.79
N ASP A 294 19.11 -10.42 15.11
CA ASP A 294 20.28 -11.06 15.72
C ASP A 294 21.23 -10.04 16.37
N GLU A 295 21.26 -8.81 15.86
CA GLU A 295 21.96 -7.66 16.43
C GLU A 295 21.17 -6.94 17.55
N GLU A 296 20.03 -7.50 17.98
CA GLU A 296 19.10 -6.93 18.97
C GLU A 296 18.61 -5.51 18.63
N VAL A 297 18.52 -5.16 17.36
CA VAL A 297 18.00 -3.85 16.93
C VAL A 297 16.48 -3.83 17.06
N ASP A 298 15.96 -2.83 17.76
CA ASP A 298 14.53 -2.55 17.78
C ASP A 298 14.19 -1.52 16.67
N PHE A 299 13.61 -2.01 15.57
CA PHE A 299 13.32 -1.24 14.37
C PHE A 299 11.87 -1.41 13.87
N VAL A 300 10.97 -1.95 14.69
CA VAL A 300 9.56 -2.16 14.33
C VAL A 300 8.66 -1.59 15.41
N TRP A 301 7.74 -0.71 15.02
CA TRP A 301 6.71 -0.18 15.89
C TRP A 301 5.79 -1.31 16.41
N PRO A 302 5.32 -1.26 17.67
CA PRO A 302 4.37 -2.22 18.22
C PRO A 302 2.95 -1.88 17.73
N VAL A 303 2.76 -1.75 16.42
CA VAL A 303 1.49 -1.42 15.79
C VAL A 303 0.51 -2.57 16.00
N ALA A 304 -0.78 -2.26 16.13
CA ALA A 304 -1.84 -3.26 16.18
C ALA A 304 -1.88 -4.14 14.93
N THR A 305 -2.44 -5.34 15.03
CA THR A 305 -2.80 -6.15 13.85
C THR A 305 -4.24 -5.81 13.45
N SER A 306 -4.48 -5.61 12.15
CA SER A 306 -5.80 -5.28 11.58
C SER A 306 -6.53 -4.15 12.32
N PRO A 307 -5.92 -2.95 12.41
CA PRO A 307 -6.51 -1.84 13.14
C PRO A 307 -7.84 -1.40 12.54
N SER A 308 -8.81 -1.05 13.39
CA SER A 308 -10.15 -0.68 12.95
C SER A 308 -10.73 0.46 13.75
N THR A 309 -11.37 1.40 13.06
CA THR A 309 -12.16 2.47 13.68
C THR A 309 -13.56 2.01 14.09
N THR A 310 -13.99 0.85 13.60
CA THR A 310 -15.33 0.30 13.86
C THR A 310 -15.32 -0.42 15.20
N ARG A 311 -16.21 0.01 16.11
CA ARG A 311 -16.38 -0.67 17.39
C ARG A 311 -16.91 -2.08 17.15
N PRO A 312 -16.27 -3.13 17.72
CA PRO A 312 -16.78 -4.49 17.62
C PRO A 312 -18.18 -4.59 18.22
N ARG A 313 -19.05 -5.39 17.59
CA ARG A 313 -20.33 -5.74 18.19
C ARG A 313 -20.07 -6.68 19.36
N SER A 314 -20.73 -6.43 20.50
CA SER A 314 -20.70 -7.37 21.62
C SER A 314 -21.62 -8.54 21.28
N ILE A 315 -21.04 -9.73 21.09
CA ILE A 315 -21.79 -10.94 20.78
C ILE A 315 -21.88 -11.72 22.09
N PHE A 316 -23.07 -11.72 22.70
CA PHE A 316 -23.35 -12.53 23.88
C PHE A 316 -23.94 -13.88 23.44
N GLY A 317 -23.34 -14.99 23.86
CA GLY A 317 -23.91 -16.34 23.74
C GLY A 317 -23.66 -17.09 22.42
N SER A 318 -22.61 -16.75 21.67
CA SER A 318 -22.30 -17.37 20.37
C SER A 318 -21.32 -18.54 20.41
N ALA A 319 -21.22 -19.29 19.30
CA ALA A 319 -20.23 -20.35 19.08
C ALA A 319 -18.78 -19.84 19.22
N LEU A 320 -17.84 -20.72 19.58
CA LEU A 320 -16.42 -20.39 19.83
C LEU A 320 -15.78 -19.54 18.71
N GLU A 321 -16.06 -19.87 17.45
CA GLU A 321 -15.56 -19.14 16.28
C GLU A 321 -15.99 -17.66 16.27
N GLU A 322 -17.21 -17.38 16.70
CA GLU A 322 -17.74 -16.02 16.76
C GLU A 322 -17.16 -15.23 17.94
N SER A 323 -16.84 -15.91 19.04
CA SER A 323 -16.09 -15.33 20.17
C SER A 323 -14.63 -15.04 19.81
N ILE A 324 -13.95 -15.95 19.09
CA ILE A 324 -12.61 -15.74 18.51
C ILE A 324 -12.62 -14.51 17.59
N ARG A 325 -13.61 -14.43 16.69
CA ARG A 325 -13.78 -13.30 15.78
C ARG A 325 -13.99 -11.98 16.54
N ALA A 326 -14.85 -11.97 17.56
CA ALA A 326 -15.08 -10.78 18.40
C ALA A 326 -13.81 -10.35 19.14
N ALA A 327 -13.02 -11.29 19.67
CA ALA A 327 -11.75 -11.01 20.34
C ALA A 327 -10.69 -10.45 19.38
N PHE A 328 -10.60 -10.97 18.16
CA PHE A 328 -9.72 -10.44 17.11
C PHE A 328 -10.07 -8.99 16.75
N TRP A 329 -11.36 -8.70 16.57
CA TRP A 329 -11.82 -7.35 16.26
C TRP A 329 -11.58 -6.38 17.42
N GLN A 330 -11.71 -6.84 18.66
CA GLN A 330 -11.44 -6.06 19.87
C GLN A 330 -9.95 -5.69 20.02
N ARG A 331 -9.04 -6.56 19.56
CA ARG A 331 -7.59 -6.27 19.53
C ARG A 331 -7.27 -5.14 18.57
N GLY A 332 -7.74 -5.21 17.34
CA GLY A 332 -7.50 -4.16 16.33
C GLY A 332 -8.26 -2.87 16.58
N TYR A 333 -9.32 -2.88 17.39
CA TYR A 333 -10.16 -1.70 17.61
C TYR A 333 -9.38 -0.52 18.21
N ILE A 334 -9.35 0.60 17.49
CA ILE A 334 -8.75 1.86 17.91
C ILE A 334 -9.69 2.53 18.92
N ALA A 335 -9.47 2.26 20.20
CA ALA A 335 -10.32 2.78 21.27
C ALA A 335 -9.92 4.19 21.70
N ASN A 336 -8.65 4.57 21.51
CA ASN A 336 -8.18 5.91 21.83
C ASN A 336 -8.88 6.96 20.95
N PRO A 337 -9.61 7.95 21.53
CA PRO A 337 -10.38 8.90 20.74
C PRO A 337 -9.55 9.74 19.77
N ARG A 338 -8.33 10.15 20.17
CA ARG A 338 -7.42 10.91 19.31
C ARG A 338 -6.97 10.05 18.13
N ALA A 339 -6.44 8.86 18.41
CA ALA A 339 -6.02 7.92 17.37
C ALA A 339 -7.16 7.51 16.43
N ARG A 340 -8.39 7.38 16.97
CA ARG A 340 -9.57 7.03 16.19
C ARG A 340 -9.99 8.16 15.24
N ASN A 341 -9.84 9.43 15.62
CA ASN A 341 -10.08 10.55 14.70
C ASN A 341 -9.10 10.52 13.51
N TRP A 342 -7.81 10.29 13.76
CA TRP A 342 -6.82 10.08 12.70
C TRP A 342 -7.14 8.84 11.84
N GLY A 343 -7.62 7.75 12.44
CA GLY A 343 -8.10 6.58 11.70
C GLY A 343 -9.31 6.86 10.81
N HIS A 344 -10.25 7.68 11.28
CA HIS A 344 -11.39 8.11 10.46
C HIS A 344 -10.93 9.00 9.30
N LEU A 345 -9.99 9.93 9.56
CA LEU A 345 -9.38 10.75 8.52
C LEU A 345 -8.68 9.87 7.47
N PHE A 346 -7.87 8.90 7.90
CA PHE A 346 -7.22 7.92 7.02
C PHE A 346 -8.23 7.21 6.11
N ASN A 347 -9.31 6.66 6.68
CA ASN A 347 -10.34 5.97 5.90
C ASN A 347 -11.06 6.90 4.90
N LEU A 348 -11.31 8.17 5.25
CA LEU A 348 -11.89 9.15 4.32
C LEU A 348 -10.92 9.45 3.17
N ARG A 349 -9.63 9.65 3.44
CA ARG A 349 -8.60 9.89 2.41
C ARG A 349 -8.40 8.68 1.51
N TYR A 350 -8.44 7.48 2.08
CA TYR A 350 -8.32 6.22 1.35
C TYR A 350 -9.55 5.98 0.45
N ARG A 351 -10.76 6.30 0.94
CA ARG A 351 -11.96 6.31 0.10
C ARG A 351 -11.83 7.29 -1.07
N LEU A 352 -11.33 8.51 -0.83
CA LEU A 352 -11.08 9.49 -1.90
C LEU A 352 -10.09 8.95 -2.93
N LEU A 353 -8.96 8.37 -2.49
CA LEU A 353 -7.97 7.76 -3.39
C LEU A 353 -8.61 6.73 -4.33
N LEU A 354 -9.27 5.71 -3.77
CA LEU A 354 -9.90 4.66 -4.57
C LEU A 354 -10.97 5.23 -5.51
N ALA A 355 -11.79 6.16 -5.02
CA ALA A 355 -12.82 6.80 -5.81
C ALA A 355 -12.22 7.68 -6.94
N PHE A 356 -11.09 8.36 -6.72
CA PHE A 356 -10.41 9.12 -7.77
C PHE A 356 -9.80 8.21 -8.83
N LEU A 357 -9.23 7.06 -8.45
CA LEU A 357 -8.71 6.07 -9.40
C LEU A 357 -9.84 5.50 -10.28
N ILE A 358 -10.95 5.07 -9.67
CA ILE A 358 -12.13 4.59 -10.41
C ILE A 358 -12.70 5.68 -11.31
N HIS A 359 -12.79 6.91 -10.81
CA HIS A 359 -13.29 8.03 -11.62
C HIS A 359 -12.36 8.32 -12.80
N PHE A 360 -11.05 8.34 -12.58
CA PHE A 360 -10.05 8.59 -13.62
C PHE A 360 -10.19 7.60 -14.79
N LEU A 361 -10.36 6.31 -14.48
CA LEU A 361 -10.57 5.25 -15.47
C LEU A 361 -11.96 5.26 -16.14
N ARG A 362 -12.88 6.11 -15.67
CA ARG A 362 -14.22 6.31 -16.25
C ARG A 362 -14.41 7.68 -16.90
N THR A 363 -13.36 8.49 -17.00
CA THR A 363 -13.45 9.87 -17.51
C THR A 363 -12.56 10.03 -18.73
N THR A 364 -13.13 10.27 -19.91
CA THR A 364 -12.38 10.43 -21.15
C THR A 364 -11.67 11.79 -21.25
N GLY A 365 -10.79 11.94 -22.25
CA GLY A 365 -10.11 13.18 -22.59
C GLY A 365 -8.70 13.32 -22.00
N GLY A 366 -7.96 14.35 -22.45
CA GLY A 366 -6.59 14.62 -21.99
C GLY A 366 -6.54 15.14 -20.54
N ARG A 367 -5.38 15.04 -19.90
CA ARG A 367 -5.14 15.56 -18.53
C ARG A 367 -5.01 17.08 -18.47
N TYR A 368 -4.55 17.66 -19.57
CA TYR A 368 -4.26 19.07 -19.67
C TYR A 368 -4.89 19.65 -20.93
N VAL A 369 -5.26 20.92 -20.86
CA VAL A 369 -5.78 21.66 -22.02
C VAL A 369 -4.65 21.82 -23.03
N SER A 370 -4.87 21.34 -24.26
CA SER A 370 -3.80 21.27 -25.27
C SER A 370 -3.44 22.61 -25.92
N SER A 371 -4.38 23.56 -25.98
CA SER A 371 -4.21 24.81 -26.73
C SER A 371 -5.10 25.94 -26.20
N GLY A 372 -4.86 27.17 -26.67
CA GLY A 372 -5.62 28.36 -26.27
C GLY A 372 -5.10 29.04 -24.99
N PRO A 373 -5.87 30.00 -24.43
CA PRO A 373 -5.42 30.80 -23.29
C PRO A 373 -5.21 29.97 -22.01
N ASP A 374 -5.90 28.84 -21.90
CA ASP A 374 -5.86 27.94 -20.75
C ASP A 374 -4.87 26.76 -20.94
N LYS A 375 -4.04 26.80 -22.01
CA LYS A 375 -3.10 25.72 -22.35
C LYS A 375 -2.26 25.29 -21.14
N GLY A 376 -2.18 23.99 -20.89
CA GLY A 376 -1.47 23.39 -19.75
C GLY A 376 -2.26 23.38 -18.43
N ASP A 377 -3.44 24.00 -18.37
CA ASP A 377 -4.35 23.87 -17.22
C ASP A 377 -4.89 22.45 -17.11
N ARG A 378 -5.19 22.04 -15.87
CA ARG A 378 -5.77 20.72 -15.58
C ARG A 378 -7.18 20.64 -16.13
N THR A 379 -7.47 19.55 -16.83
CA THR A 379 -8.84 19.12 -17.08
C THR A 379 -9.40 18.41 -15.83
N PRO A 380 -10.69 18.05 -15.79
CA PRO A 380 -11.23 17.22 -14.71
C PRO A 380 -10.45 15.91 -14.53
N ARG A 381 -10.05 15.24 -15.63
CA ARG A 381 -9.19 14.05 -15.59
C ARG A 381 -7.81 14.35 -14.98
N GLY A 382 -7.22 15.50 -15.31
CA GLY A 382 -5.96 15.96 -14.72
C GLY A 382 -6.05 16.20 -13.21
N PHE A 383 -7.17 16.73 -12.72
CA PHE A 383 -7.41 16.90 -11.27
C PHE A 383 -7.56 15.56 -10.55
N LEU A 384 -8.24 14.57 -11.14
CA LEU A 384 -8.34 13.22 -10.55
C LEU A 384 -6.95 12.59 -10.38
N LEU A 385 -6.07 12.73 -11.38
CA LEU A 385 -4.69 12.26 -11.29
C LEU A 385 -3.91 12.97 -10.20
N LEU A 386 -3.97 14.31 -10.16
CA LEU A 386 -3.31 15.11 -9.11
C LEU A 386 -3.77 14.66 -7.73
N TRP A 387 -5.08 14.63 -7.50
CA TRP A 387 -5.64 14.33 -6.20
C TRP A 387 -5.39 12.89 -5.76
N ALA A 388 -5.33 11.93 -6.69
CA ALA A 388 -4.91 10.56 -6.37
C ALA A 388 -3.48 10.54 -5.79
N PHE A 389 -2.52 11.23 -6.41
CA PHE A 389 -1.17 11.33 -5.86
C PHE A 389 -1.12 12.11 -4.54
N ASP A 390 -1.93 13.17 -4.40
CA ASP A 390 -2.07 13.89 -3.12
C ASP A 390 -2.51 12.92 -2.02
N GLU A 391 -3.53 12.10 -2.27
CA GLU A 391 -4.00 11.12 -1.28
C GLU A 391 -2.96 10.07 -0.93
N MET A 392 -2.16 9.59 -1.89
CA MET A 392 -1.04 8.68 -1.59
C MET A 392 -0.06 9.32 -0.60
N ARG A 393 0.22 10.63 -0.73
CA ARG A 393 1.10 11.37 0.19
C ARG A 393 0.42 11.60 1.54
N HIS A 394 -0.84 12.02 1.56
CA HIS A 394 -1.61 12.24 2.79
C HIS A 394 -1.71 10.95 3.61
N LEU A 395 -2.03 9.81 2.98
CA LEU A 395 -2.15 8.52 3.65
C LEU A 395 -0.83 8.12 4.32
N LYS A 396 0.31 8.31 3.64
CA LYS A 396 1.62 8.09 4.25
C LYS A 396 1.84 8.95 5.50
N LYS A 397 1.56 10.26 5.42
CA LYS A 397 1.72 11.19 6.56
C LYS A 397 0.83 10.81 7.74
N ILE A 398 -0.44 10.51 7.46
CA ILE A 398 -1.40 10.07 8.48
C ILE A 398 -0.95 8.74 9.10
N ALA A 399 -0.49 7.78 8.30
CA ALA A 399 0.05 6.51 8.82
C ALA A 399 1.23 6.73 9.77
N GLN A 400 2.19 7.60 9.41
CA GLN A 400 3.34 7.94 10.25
C GLN A 400 2.96 8.61 11.59
N LYS A 401 1.85 9.35 11.61
CA LYS A 401 1.26 9.87 12.85
C LYS A 401 0.60 8.74 13.66
N MET A 402 -0.23 7.92 13.02
CA MET A 402 -1.00 6.86 13.68
C MET A 402 -0.13 5.82 14.39
N VAL A 403 0.99 5.39 13.78
CA VAL A 403 1.90 4.38 14.38
C VAL A 403 2.57 4.82 15.68
N ARG A 404 2.45 6.11 16.05
CA ARG A 404 2.93 6.68 17.31
C ARG A 404 1.81 6.99 18.30
N LEU A 405 0.55 6.92 17.88
CA LEU A 405 -0.59 7.16 18.77
C LEU A 405 -0.95 5.87 19.50
N PRO A 406 -1.29 5.92 20.79
CA PRO A 406 -1.67 4.73 21.55
C PRO A 406 -2.99 4.16 21.03
N LEU A 407 -3.08 2.83 21.00
CA LEU A 407 -4.30 2.13 20.55
C LEU A 407 -5.49 2.32 21.51
N LYS A 408 -5.21 2.35 22.82
CA LYS A 408 -6.18 2.49 23.93
C LYS A 408 -5.85 3.72 24.82
N SER A 409 -6.74 4.12 25.74
CA SER A 409 -6.66 5.45 26.41
C SER A 409 -6.01 5.54 27.80
N LEU A 410 -5.72 4.45 28.51
CA LEU A 410 -5.16 4.40 29.89
C LEU A 410 -4.43 3.05 30.07
N PRO A 411 -3.56 2.83 31.10
CA PRO A 411 -2.37 1.99 30.98
C PRO A 411 -2.77 0.55 30.65
N ASP A 412 -2.78 0.27 29.36
CA ASP A 412 -3.07 -1.02 28.80
C ASP A 412 -1.69 -1.68 28.67
N PHE A 413 -1.50 -2.81 29.35
CA PHE A 413 -0.27 -3.59 29.31
C PHE A 413 0.11 -4.05 27.88
N SER A 414 -0.73 -3.79 26.88
CA SER A 414 -0.48 -4.13 25.49
C SER A 414 0.68 -3.35 24.86
N ASN A 415 1.02 -2.15 25.36
CA ASN A 415 2.00 -1.23 24.74
C ASN A 415 1.81 -1.05 23.21
N LYS A 416 0.59 -1.28 22.70
CA LYS A 416 0.30 -1.24 21.27
C LYS A 416 -0.02 0.18 20.81
N THR A 417 0.50 0.53 19.65
CA THR A 417 0.11 1.76 18.93
C THR A 417 -1.00 1.46 17.94
N ALA A 418 -1.77 2.48 17.59
CA ALA A 418 -2.71 2.42 16.48
C ALA A 418 -1.94 2.24 15.16
N GLY A 419 -2.64 1.83 14.11
CA GLY A 419 -2.08 1.72 12.76
C GLY A 419 -3.09 2.16 11.71
N PRO A 420 -2.63 2.38 10.46
CA PRO A 420 -3.51 2.77 9.37
C PRO A 420 -4.56 1.67 9.08
N PRO A 421 -5.85 1.98 9.23
CA PRO A 421 -6.90 0.96 9.19
C PRO A 421 -7.17 0.35 7.81
N PHE A 422 -6.91 1.10 6.72
CA PHE A 422 -7.24 0.68 5.35
C PHE A 422 -8.63 0.04 5.24
N GLN A 423 -9.64 0.57 5.94
CA GLN A 423 -10.98 0.02 5.84
C GLN A 423 -11.60 0.45 4.52
N LEU A 424 -12.15 -0.51 3.78
CA LEU A 424 -12.93 -0.20 2.59
C LEU A 424 -14.19 0.58 2.99
N PRO A 425 -14.65 1.52 2.15
CA PRO A 425 -15.93 2.17 2.35
C PRO A 425 -17.05 1.15 2.21
N TYR A 426 -18.27 1.53 2.60
CA TYR A 426 -19.45 0.68 2.44
C TYR A 426 -19.81 0.38 0.97
N THR A 427 -19.22 1.10 0.02
CA THR A 427 -19.29 0.85 -1.43
C THR A 427 -18.15 1.59 -2.12
N LEU A 428 -17.54 0.96 -3.11
CA LEU A 428 -16.68 1.61 -4.10
C LEU A 428 -17.41 1.92 -5.42
N ASP A 429 -18.68 1.54 -5.55
CA ASP A 429 -19.47 1.85 -6.72
C ASP A 429 -19.69 3.35 -6.83
N LEU A 430 -19.23 3.92 -7.94
CA LEU A 430 -19.55 5.28 -8.34
C LEU A 430 -20.79 5.29 -9.23
N ALA A 431 -21.57 6.36 -9.10
CA ALA A 431 -22.74 6.59 -9.96
C ALA A 431 -22.35 6.61 -11.44
N ASP A 432 -23.27 6.20 -12.32
CA ASP A 432 -23.03 6.18 -13.76
C ASP A 432 -22.92 7.60 -14.35
N ASN A 433 -23.69 8.55 -13.81
CA ASN A 433 -23.68 9.94 -14.28
C ASN A 433 -22.43 10.68 -13.78
N GLU A 434 -21.71 11.34 -14.68
CA GLU A 434 -20.53 12.16 -14.38
C GLU A 434 -20.74 13.14 -13.21
N ARG A 435 -21.85 13.89 -13.20
CA ARG A 435 -22.10 14.91 -12.15
C ARG A 435 -22.28 14.27 -10.79
N ASP A 436 -22.93 13.10 -10.75
CA ASP A 436 -23.16 12.36 -9.52
C ASP A 436 -21.86 11.74 -8.99
N ARG A 437 -20.91 11.36 -9.86
CA ARG A 437 -19.55 10.96 -9.46
C ARG A 437 -18.83 12.09 -8.73
N TRP A 438 -18.87 13.31 -9.28
CA TRP A 438 -18.29 14.50 -8.63
C TRP A 438 -18.96 14.80 -7.28
N ARG A 439 -20.27 14.62 -7.18
CA ARG A 439 -21.02 14.81 -5.93
C ARG A 439 -20.59 13.82 -4.84
N VAL A 440 -20.30 12.56 -5.18
CA VAL A 440 -19.75 11.58 -4.22
C VAL A 440 -18.42 12.07 -3.65
N HIS A 441 -17.52 12.58 -4.49
CA HIS A 441 -16.24 13.15 -4.02
C HIS A 441 -16.46 14.35 -3.10
N LEU A 442 -17.38 15.25 -3.48
CA LEU A 442 -17.74 16.43 -2.70
C LEU A 442 -18.24 16.09 -1.29
N ASP A 443 -19.11 15.09 -1.17
CA ASP A 443 -19.66 14.64 0.12
C ASP A 443 -18.54 14.11 1.05
N VAL A 444 -17.57 13.39 0.49
CA VAL A 444 -16.43 12.87 1.27
C VAL A 444 -15.47 13.99 1.66
N VAL A 445 -15.17 14.95 0.77
CA VAL A 445 -14.34 16.12 1.07
C VAL A 445 -14.98 16.99 2.17
N ARG A 446 -16.29 17.24 2.12
CA ARG A 446 -17.02 17.96 3.19
C ARG A 446 -16.95 17.24 4.53
N THR A 447 -17.05 15.91 4.51
CA THR A 447 -16.90 15.09 5.71
C THR A 447 -15.48 15.18 6.27
N SER A 448 -14.46 15.15 5.40
CA SER A 448 -13.05 15.37 5.75
C SER A 448 -12.86 16.75 6.39
N LEU A 449 -13.32 17.83 5.75
CA LEU A 449 -13.26 19.19 6.27
C LEU A 449 -13.90 19.33 7.65
N CYS A 450 -15.09 18.74 7.85
CA CYS A 450 -15.77 18.75 9.14
C CYS A 450 -14.93 18.08 10.23
N LEU A 451 -14.35 16.92 9.93
CA LEU A 451 -13.49 16.19 10.86
C LEU A 451 -12.20 16.96 11.16
N VAL A 452 -11.52 17.49 10.14
CA VAL A 452 -10.27 18.26 10.29
C VAL A 452 -10.53 19.53 11.12
N LYS A 453 -11.59 20.30 10.81
CA LYS A 453 -11.98 21.48 11.61
C LYS A 453 -12.26 21.13 13.06
N LYS A 454 -12.86 19.96 13.33
CA LYS A 454 -13.06 19.47 14.69
C LYS A 454 -11.74 19.10 15.38
N MET A 455 -10.77 18.53 14.66
CA MET A 455 -9.44 18.23 15.20
C MET A 455 -8.63 19.51 15.47
N LEU A 456 -8.85 20.58 14.71
CA LEU A 456 -8.22 21.90 14.89
C LEU A 456 -8.89 22.80 15.95
N GLN A 457 -10.06 22.42 16.49
CA GLN A 457 -10.62 23.06 17.69
C GLN A 457 -9.76 22.73 18.92
N PRO A 458 -9.92 23.44 20.08
CA PRO A 458 -9.14 23.19 21.28
C PRO A 458 -9.08 21.70 21.67
N SER A 459 -7.98 21.04 21.30
CA SER A 459 -7.79 19.60 21.33
C SER A 459 -6.29 19.26 21.25
N TYR A 460 -5.94 17.97 21.26
CA TYR A 460 -4.54 17.51 21.21
C TYR A 460 -3.79 17.85 19.91
N ASP A 461 -4.49 18.16 18.82
CA ASP A 461 -3.91 18.38 17.49
C ASP A 461 -4.26 19.80 16.95
N GLU A 462 -4.56 20.76 17.83
CA GLU A 462 -5.00 22.12 17.45
C GLU A 462 -3.94 22.91 16.64
N GLU A 463 -2.66 22.67 16.90
CA GLU A 463 -1.52 23.31 16.21
C GLU A 463 -0.90 22.40 15.13
N ASP A 464 -1.58 21.32 14.72
CA ASP A 464 -1.04 20.41 13.70
C ASP A 464 -0.99 21.08 12.32
N HIS A 465 0.23 21.33 11.85
CA HIS A 465 0.49 22.04 10.60
C HIS A 465 -0.04 21.31 9.36
N PHE A 466 0.02 19.97 9.35
CA PHE A 466 -0.51 19.18 8.25
C PHE A 466 -2.05 19.30 8.19
N LEU A 467 -2.74 19.29 9.33
CA LEU A 467 -4.19 19.48 9.36
C LEU A 467 -4.62 20.87 8.86
N GLN A 468 -3.81 21.91 9.13
CA GLN A 468 -4.04 23.26 8.59
C GLN A 468 -3.92 23.27 7.06
N ASP A 469 -2.83 22.73 6.53
CA ASP A 469 -2.57 22.65 5.09
C ASP A 469 -3.65 21.81 4.37
N LEU A 470 -4.05 20.68 4.99
CA LEU A 470 -5.10 19.80 4.47
C LEU A 470 -6.46 20.52 4.44
N ASN A 471 -6.79 21.32 5.46
CA ASN A 471 -8.02 22.11 5.48
C ASN A 471 -8.03 23.17 4.38
N GLU A 472 -6.92 23.86 4.13
CA GLU A 472 -6.79 24.84 3.04
C GLU A 472 -6.93 24.16 1.67
N SER A 473 -6.22 23.05 1.46
CA SER A 473 -6.27 22.25 0.24
C SER A 473 -7.67 21.70 -0.05
N ASP A 474 -8.32 21.10 0.95
CA ASP A 474 -9.68 20.56 0.81
C ASP A 474 -10.72 21.68 0.58
N THR A 475 -10.51 22.88 1.11
CA THR A 475 -11.39 24.04 0.84
C THR A 475 -11.29 24.49 -0.62
N GLY A 476 -10.07 24.55 -1.18
CA GLY A 476 -9.88 24.81 -2.60
C GLY A 476 -10.48 23.71 -3.48
N ARG A 477 -10.33 22.46 -3.06
CA ARG A 477 -10.91 21.29 -3.74
C ARG A 477 -12.44 21.30 -3.70
N GLU A 478 -13.04 21.68 -2.58
CA GLU A 478 -14.49 21.81 -2.43
C GLU A 478 -15.09 22.74 -3.50
N SER A 479 -14.50 23.92 -3.72
CA SER A 479 -14.94 24.87 -4.75
C SER A 479 -14.95 24.26 -6.17
N ILE A 480 -13.88 23.53 -6.53
CA ILE A 480 -13.78 22.85 -7.83
C ILE A 480 -14.84 21.75 -7.95
N LEU A 481 -15.02 20.93 -6.90
CA LEU A 481 -15.98 19.84 -6.88
C LEU A 481 -17.43 20.34 -6.93
N GLU A 482 -17.75 21.47 -6.29
CA GLU A 482 -19.06 22.12 -6.38
C GLU A 482 -19.39 22.52 -7.82
N ALA A 483 -18.44 23.16 -8.51
CA ALA A 483 -18.61 23.54 -9.91
C ALA A 483 -18.82 22.31 -10.81
N LEU A 484 -17.99 21.28 -10.66
CA LEU A 484 -18.09 20.06 -11.47
C LEU A 484 -19.38 19.27 -11.20
N ALA A 485 -19.81 19.15 -9.94
CA ALA A 485 -21.08 18.53 -9.57
C ALA A 485 -22.29 19.32 -10.12
N ALA A 486 -22.18 20.65 -10.23
CA ALA A 486 -23.18 21.49 -10.90
C ALA A 486 -23.13 21.41 -12.44
N GLY A 487 -22.16 20.68 -13.01
CA GLY A 487 -21.94 20.62 -14.46
C GLY A 487 -21.36 21.92 -15.05
N GLN A 488 -20.69 22.72 -14.22
CA GLN A 488 -20.01 23.95 -14.62
C GLN A 488 -18.53 23.67 -14.94
N SER A 489 -17.91 24.60 -15.64
CA SER A 489 -16.46 24.57 -15.87
C SER A 489 -15.67 24.78 -14.57
N ILE A 490 -14.43 24.30 -14.54
CA ILE A 490 -13.49 24.57 -13.44
C ILE A 490 -13.42 26.08 -13.18
N PRO A 491 -13.58 26.52 -11.92
CA PRO A 491 -13.52 27.94 -11.53
C PRO A 491 -12.22 28.62 -11.99
N THR A 492 -12.28 29.90 -12.34
CA THR A 492 -11.11 30.63 -12.88
C THR A 492 -10.05 30.93 -11.81
N ASP A 493 -10.46 31.07 -10.56
CA ASP A 493 -9.60 31.25 -9.38
C ASP A 493 -8.87 29.95 -8.97
N ALA A 494 -9.40 28.79 -9.35
CA ALA A 494 -8.73 27.50 -9.20
C ALA A 494 -7.62 27.26 -10.25
N ARG A 495 -7.50 28.14 -11.25
CA ARG A 495 -6.47 28.03 -12.30
C ARG A 495 -5.21 28.75 -11.86
N THR A 496 -4.07 28.13 -12.10
CA THR A 496 -2.76 28.73 -11.84
C THR A 496 -2.30 29.54 -13.05
N LYS A 497 -1.65 30.68 -12.85
CA LYS A 497 -1.10 31.52 -13.93
C LYS A 497 0.36 31.87 -13.64
N ALA A 498 1.03 32.44 -14.65
CA ALA A 498 2.37 33.01 -14.53
C ALA A 498 3.36 32.06 -13.79
N PHE A 499 4.12 32.58 -12.82
CA PHE A 499 5.11 31.80 -12.09
C PHE A 499 4.51 30.66 -11.24
N GLN A 500 3.34 30.86 -10.64
CA GLN A 500 2.62 29.83 -9.88
C GLN A 500 2.37 28.61 -10.76
N LYS A 501 1.94 28.80 -12.01
CA LYS A 501 1.73 27.67 -12.94
C LYS A 501 3.02 26.92 -13.26
N VAL A 502 4.15 27.63 -13.45
CA VAL A 502 5.45 26.99 -13.67
C VAL A 502 5.87 26.15 -12.46
N ALA A 503 5.75 26.70 -11.25
CA ALA A 503 6.09 25.99 -10.02
C ALA A 503 5.21 24.75 -9.82
N HIS A 504 3.90 24.84 -10.11
CA HIS A 504 3.00 23.69 -10.07
C HIS A 504 3.30 22.64 -11.14
N ILE A 505 3.69 23.03 -12.36
CA ILE A 505 4.12 22.09 -13.40
C ILE A 505 5.32 21.27 -12.90
N LEU A 506 6.31 21.93 -12.28
CA LEU A 506 7.49 21.26 -11.72
C LEU A 506 7.13 20.35 -10.55
N GLU A 507 6.34 20.84 -9.60
CA GLU A 507 5.90 20.05 -8.43
C GLU A 507 5.13 18.79 -8.86
N GLU A 508 4.24 18.92 -9.85
CA GLU A 508 3.44 17.81 -10.34
C GLU A 508 4.21 16.85 -11.22
N SER A 509 5.27 17.31 -11.90
CA SER A 509 6.13 16.43 -12.67
C SER A 509 6.84 15.40 -11.79
N VAL A 510 7.10 15.75 -10.52
CA VAL A 510 7.65 14.83 -9.50
C VAL A 510 6.55 14.24 -8.60
N ARG A 511 5.28 14.45 -8.94
CA ARG A 511 4.09 14.00 -8.20
C ARG A 511 4.09 14.43 -6.73
N GLY A 512 4.67 15.59 -6.43
CA GLY A 512 4.81 16.14 -5.08
C GLY A 512 5.78 15.38 -4.15
N PHE A 513 6.60 14.48 -4.69
CA PHE A 513 7.64 13.78 -3.90
C PHE A 513 8.97 14.54 -3.98
N SER A 514 9.77 14.46 -2.91
CA SER A 514 11.11 15.05 -2.85
C SER A 514 12.09 14.39 -3.82
N ILE A 515 13.02 15.18 -4.36
CA ILE A 515 14.05 14.72 -5.29
C ILE A 515 15.35 14.41 -4.53
N ASP A 516 15.83 13.18 -4.61
CA ASP A 516 17.17 12.75 -4.15
C ASP A 516 17.56 13.21 -2.72
N GLY A 517 16.58 13.32 -1.81
CA GLY A 517 16.81 13.73 -0.42
C GLY A 517 17.01 15.24 -0.22
N HIS A 518 16.86 16.05 -1.27
CA HIS A 518 16.84 17.50 -1.22
C HIS A 518 15.40 18.02 -1.35
N THR A 519 15.14 19.21 -0.79
CA THR A 519 13.87 19.91 -1.01
C THR A 519 13.76 20.32 -2.48
N ASN A 520 12.56 20.23 -3.05
CA ASN A 520 12.30 20.69 -4.41
C ASN A 520 12.69 22.17 -4.49
N PHE A 521 13.71 22.50 -5.29
CA PHE A 521 14.35 23.81 -5.27
C PHE A 521 13.44 24.97 -5.73
N TRP A 522 12.30 24.65 -6.34
CA TRP A 522 11.26 25.60 -6.75
C TRP A 522 10.22 25.88 -5.67
N ALA A 523 10.14 25.05 -4.63
CA ALA A 523 9.17 25.21 -3.56
C ALA A 523 9.66 26.23 -2.53
N GLY A 524 8.75 27.02 -1.97
CA GLY A 524 9.07 28.01 -0.94
C GLY A 524 9.81 29.26 -1.45
N ILE A 525 10.00 29.41 -2.76
CA ILE A 525 10.64 30.58 -3.37
C ILE A 525 9.69 31.34 -4.30
N ASN A 526 9.93 32.63 -4.46
CA ASN A 526 9.21 33.48 -5.40
C ASN A 526 9.89 33.53 -6.77
N ARG A 527 9.24 34.18 -7.74
CA ARG A 527 9.73 34.30 -9.10
C ARG A 527 11.14 34.89 -9.17
N GLU A 528 11.41 35.96 -8.41
CA GLU A 528 12.71 36.66 -8.46
C GLU A 528 13.88 35.78 -8.02
N GLN A 529 13.64 34.93 -7.02
CA GLN A 529 14.61 33.93 -6.58
C GLN A 529 14.76 32.84 -7.63
N PHE A 530 13.66 32.36 -8.21
CA PHE A 530 13.65 31.29 -9.19
C PHE A 530 14.44 31.64 -10.46
N VAL A 531 14.27 32.84 -11.02
CA VAL A 531 14.99 33.25 -12.25
C VAL A 531 16.49 33.44 -12.05
N LYS A 532 16.96 33.45 -10.79
CA LYS A 532 18.39 33.55 -10.42
C LYS A 532 19.02 32.19 -10.15
N LEU A 533 18.25 31.09 -10.24
CA LEU A 533 18.78 29.75 -10.05
C LEU A 533 19.83 29.41 -11.10
N HIS A 534 20.81 28.62 -10.68
CA HIS A 534 21.84 28.07 -11.54
C HIS A 534 21.86 26.56 -11.37
N MET A 535 22.14 25.83 -12.45
CA MET A 535 22.30 24.38 -12.45
C MET A 535 23.61 24.03 -13.16
N PHE A 536 24.47 23.26 -12.50
CA PHE A 536 25.83 22.91 -12.99
C PHE A 536 26.64 24.12 -13.50
N ASN A 537 26.62 25.23 -12.75
CA ASN A 537 27.26 26.52 -13.10
C ASN A 537 26.73 27.21 -14.36
N ARG A 538 25.56 26.80 -14.86
CA ARG A 538 24.85 27.48 -15.96
C ARG A 538 23.58 28.15 -15.43
N PRO A 539 23.16 29.30 -15.99
CA PRO A 539 21.87 29.90 -15.66
C PRO A 539 20.75 28.90 -15.92
N PHE A 540 19.82 28.77 -14.96
CA PHE A 540 18.69 27.87 -15.13
C PHE A 540 17.72 28.36 -16.23
N LEU A 541 17.61 29.68 -16.36
CA LEU A 541 17.01 30.37 -17.50
C LEU A 541 18.08 31.17 -18.23
N ASN A 542 18.18 30.99 -19.54
CA ASN A 542 19.15 31.64 -20.40
C ASN A 542 18.73 33.07 -20.76
N ARG A 543 19.71 33.89 -21.13
CA ARG A 543 19.52 35.25 -21.64
C ARG A 543 20.24 35.41 -22.97
N ASN A 544 19.64 36.16 -23.90
CA ASN A 544 20.31 36.50 -25.16
C ASN A 544 21.55 37.38 -24.89
N GLU A 545 22.53 37.31 -25.78
CA GLU A 545 23.71 38.18 -25.78
C GLU A 545 23.43 39.60 -26.34
N ASP A 546 22.17 39.88 -26.70
CA ASP A 546 21.72 41.18 -27.21
C ASP A 546 21.75 42.26 -26.11
N GLU A 547 21.73 43.55 -26.50
CA GLU A 547 21.86 44.70 -25.57
C GLU A 547 20.89 44.67 -24.38
N ASP A 548 19.68 44.15 -24.58
CA ASP A 548 18.62 44.10 -23.56
C ASP A 548 18.75 42.91 -22.58
N CYS A 549 19.64 41.94 -22.84
CA CYS A 549 19.85 40.74 -22.01
C CYS A 549 18.54 40.01 -21.62
N ASN A 550 17.59 39.96 -22.56
CA ASN A 550 16.26 39.38 -22.37
C ASN A 550 16.34 37.87 -22.13
N LEU A 551 15.42 37.35 -21.31
CA LEU A 551 15.25 35.91 -21.11
C LEU A 551 14.81 35.25 -22.41
N THR A 552 15.32 34.05 -22.65
CA THR A 552 14.98 33.21 -23.80
C THR A 552 14.80 31.75 -23.38
N ALA A 553 13.77 31.08 -23.89
CA ALA A 553 13.60 29.65 -23.71
C ALA A 553 14.73 28.86 -24.41
N GLU A 554 15.28 29.40 -25.50
CA GLU A 554 16.37 28.77 -26.23
C GLU A 554 17.65 28.74 -25.40
N GLY A 555 18.23 27.54 -25.24
CA GLY A 555 19.41 27.33 -24.41
C GLY A 555 19.16 27.37 -22.89
N SER A 556 17.92 27.58 -22.43
CA SER A 556 17.55 27.47 -21.01
C SER A 556 17.65 26.02 -20.53
N GLU A 557 18.36 25.79 -19.42
CA GLU A 557 18.52 24.45 -18.83
C GLU A 557 17.18 23.87 -18.36
N LEU A 558 16.27 24.72 -17.85
CA LEU A 558 14.91 24.29 -17.49
C LEU A 558 14.16 23.71 -18.71
N VAL A 559 14.12 24.46 -19.80
CA VAL A 559 13.33 24.08 -20.99
C VAL A 559 13.92 22.83 -21.64
N SER A 560 15.24 22.80 -21.84
CA SER A 560 15.91 21.65 -22.45
C SER A 560 15.69 20.37 -21.66
N ARG A 561 15.76 20.42 -20.32
CA ARG A 561 15.56 19.24 -19.48
C ARG A 561 14.12 18.77 -19.39
N LEU A 562 13.16 19.68 -19.46
CA LEU A 562 11.74 19.31 -19.49
C LEU A 562 11.37 18.57 -20.78
N GLU A 563 12.05 18.88 -21.89
CA GLU A 563 11.79 18.34 -23.23
C GLU A 563 12.66 17.16 -23.61
N GLU A 564 13.77 16.98 -22.90
CA GLU A 564 14.65 15.83 -23.05
C GLU A 564 13.87 14.53 -22.79
N SER A 565 13.92 13.62 -23.76
CA SER A 565 13.26 12.32 -23.66
C SER A 565 14.13 11.31 -22.91
N SER A 566 15.46 11.49 -22.93
CA SER A 566 16.44 10.57 -22.35
C SER A 566 16.67 10.80 -20.85
N SER A 567 16.34 9.79 -20.04
CA SER A 567 16.66 9.75 -18.60
C SER A 567 18.16 9.80 -18.28
N LYS A 568 19.03 9.55 -19.27
CA LYS A 568 20.49 9.54 -19.15
C LYS A 568 21.14 10.93 -19.27
N THR A 569 20.49 11.89 -19.94
CA THR A 569 21.05 13.23 -20.23
C THR A 569 20.51 14.33 -19.33
N GLY A 570 20.12 13.99 -18.09
CA GLY A 570 19.69 15.00 -17.13
C GLY A 570 18.25 15.50 -17.32
N LYS A 571 17.40 14.74 -18.03
CA LYS A 571 15.94 14.95 -18.09
C LYS A 571 15.35 15.29 -16.73
N MET A 572 14.41 16.23 -16.72
CA MET A 572 13.57 16.55 -15.58
C MET A 572 12.09 16.37 -15.95
N PRO A 573 11.29 15.65 -15.14
CA PRO A 573 11.66 14.90 -13.94
C PRO A 573 12.46 13.62 -14.26
N ARG A 574 13.48 13.32 -13.45
CA ARG A 574 14.25 12.08 -13.59
C ARG A 574 13.41 10.87 -13.16
N TYR A 575 13.52 9.78 -13.90
CA TYR A 575 12.83 8.50 -13.62
C TYR A 575 11.30 8.58 -13.57
N ARG A 576 10.72 9.60 -14.20
CA ARG A 576 9.28 9.79 -14.34
C ARG A 576 8.93 10.00 -15.81
N PRO A 577 7.64 9.88 -16.14
CA PRO A 577 7.09 10.37 -17.39
C PRO A 577 7.55 11.76 -17.75
N GLN A 578 7.62 12.01 -19.06
CA GLN A 578 7.89 13.34 -19.57
C GLN A 578 6.76 14.29 -19.18
N VAL A 579 7.11 15.56 -18.97
CA VAL A 579 6.09 16.60 -18.78
C VAL A 579 5.27 16.74 -20.06
N ASP A 580 3.95 16.85 -19.92
CA ASP A 580 3.03 16.99 -21.04
C ASP A 580 3.42 18.16 -21.96
N SER A 581 3.33 17.96 -23.28
CA SER A 581 3.78 18.92 -24.27
C SER A 581 3.09 20.29 -24.14
N SER A 582 1.81 20.32 -23.76
CA SER A 582 1.08 21.58 -23.53
C SER A 582 1.69 22.39 -22.38
N ARG A 583 2.22 21.71 -21.36
CA ARG A 583 2.89 22.32 -20.20
C ARG A 583 4.33 22.72 -20.51
N GLN A 584 5.04 21.92 -21.30
CA GLN A 584 6.37 22.30 -21.83
C GLN A 584 6.27 23.59 -22.63
N GLU A 585 5.28 23.68 -23.53
CA GLU A 585 5.04 24.87 -24.35
C GLU A 585 4.64 26.08 -23.50
N PHE A 586 3.82 25.89 -22.45
CA PHE A 586 3.52 26.95 -21.49
C PHE A 586 4.79 27.49 -20.81
N VAL A 587 5.68 26.62 -20.34
CA VAL A 587 6.92 27.04 -19.67
C VAL A 587 7.81 27.82 -20.64
N ARG A 588 7.96 27.35 -21.89
CA ARG A 588 8.67 28.08 -22.95
C ARG A 588 8.11 29.49 -23.13
N GLU A 589 6.81 29.61 -23.38
CA GLU A 589 6.18 30.92 -23.57
C GLU A 589 6.32 31.84 -22.36
N TRP A 590 6.25 31.27 -21.15
CA TRP A 590 6.46 32.03 -19.93
C TRP A 590 7.87 32.61 -19.88
N VAL A 591 8.91 31.85 -20.24
CA VAL A 591 10.28 32.36 -20.30
C VAL A 591 10.40 33.49 -21.34
N ASP A 592 9.91 33.27 -22.56
CA ASP A 592 10.02 34.23 -23.67
C ASP A 592 9.26 35.53 -23.39
N LYS A 593 8.15 35.46 -22.63
CA LYS A 593 7.40 36.61 -22.10
C LYS A 593 8.10 37.31 -20.93
N GLN A 594 9.40 37.08 -20.76
CA GLN A 594 10.23 37.62 -19.68
C GLN A 594 9.81 37.14 -18.29
N ALA A 595 9.34 35.90 -18.20
CA ALA A 595 8.96 35.23 -16.95
C ALA A 595 8.03 36.10 -16.08
N PRO A 596 6.80 36.45 -16.52
CA PRO A 596 5.91 37.29 -15.72
C PRO A 596 5.67 36.68 -14.32
N ASP A 597 5.59 37.53 -13.30
CA ASP A 597 5.33 37.13 -11.93
C ASP A 597 3.82 36.88 -11.70
N ASN A 598 3.48 36.34 -10.53
CA ASN A 598 2.13 36.13 -10.07
C ASN A 598 1.32 37.45 -10.02
N GLU A 599 -0.01 37.34 -10.03
CA GLU A 599 -0.91 38.51 -9.99
C GLU A 599 -0.59 39.43 -8.80
N GLN A 600 -0.27 38.83 -7.64
CA GLN A 600 0.38 39.53 -6.53
C GLN A 600 1.89 39.24 -6.57
N GLN A 601 2.66 40.26 -6.92
CA GLN A 601 4.12 40.17 -7.04
C GLN A 601 4.78 39.67 -5.75
N GLY A 602 5.83 38.85 -5.92
CA GLY A 602 6.62 38.32 -4.81
C GLY A 602 5.99 37.14 -4.07
N GLN A 603 4.78 36.69 -4.45
CA GLN A 603 4.21 35.45 -3.93
C GLN A 603 5.05 34.23 -4.28
N ILE A 604 5.11 33.28 -3.36
CA ILE A 604 5.74 31.97 -3.57
C ILE A 604 4.92 31.17 -4.58
N GLY A 605 5.60 30.41 -5.44
CA GLY A 605 4.95 29.62 -6.48
C GLY A 605 4.17 28.42 -5.93
N VAL A 606 4.83 27.60 -5.10
CA VAL A 606 4.23 26.42 -4.44
C VAL A 606 4.73 26.34 -3.01
N HIS A 607 3.81 26.04 -2.10
CA HIS A 607 4.11 25.68 -0.71
C HIS A 607 4.14 24.15 -0.58
N HIS A 608 5.16 23.63 0.11
CA HIS A 608 5.15 22.22 0.50
C HIS A 608 4.26 22.02 1.69
N GLU A 609 3.33 21.08 1.56
CA GLU A 609 2.52 20.61 2.66
C GLU A 609 3.42 20.11 3.79
N ARG A 610 3.20 20.63 4.99
CA ARG A 610 3.99 20.32 6.18
C ARG A 610 3.72 18.90 6.66
N GLU A 611 4.67 18.37 7.43
CA GLU A 611 4.50 17.08 8.10
C GLU A 611 3.57 17.23 9.32
N PRO A 612 2.81 16.18 9.68
CA PRO A 612 2.01 16.22 10.91
C PRO A 612 2.92 16.34 12.13
N ASN A 613 2.40 16.93 13.21
CA ASN A 613 3.14 17.06 14.46
C ASN A 613 3.28 15.68 15.09
N LEU A 614 4.47 15.08 15.00
CA LEU A 614 4.69 13.71 15.42
C LEU A 614 4.84 13.64 16.95
N ASP A 615 4.11 12.72 17.58
CA ASP A 615 4.27 12.44 19.01
C ASP A 615 5.68 11.93 19.30
N PRO A 616 6.24 12.24 20.49
CA PRO A 616 7.56 11.77 20.86
C PRO A 616 7.62 10.25 20.82
N LEU A 617 8.77 9.74 20.40
CA LEU A 617 9.02 8.30 20.37
C LEU A 617 8.89 7.76 21.81
N PRO A 618 8.15 6.68 22.06
CA PRO A 618 8.14 6.03 23.37
C PRO A 618 9.57 5.66 23.76
N PRO A 619 9.95 5.78 25.05
CA PRO A 619 11.33 5.54 25.49
C PRO A 619 11.81 4.13 25.08
N ARG A 620 13.00 4.02 24.46
CA ARG A 620 13.64 2.73 24.10
C ARG A 620 13.69 1.74 25.28
N GLN A 621 13.69 2.24 26.51
CA GLN A 621 13.82 1.47 27.76
C GLN A 621 12.48 1.05 28.39
N ALA A 622 11.33 1.49 27.90
CA ALA A 622 10.04 1.06 28.44
C ALA A 622 9.73 -0.42 28.18
N TYR A 623 10.55 -1.10 27.37
CA TYR A 623 10.36 -2.47 26.91
C TYR A 623 11.37 -3.49 27.47
N ARG A 624 12.31 -3.06 28.32
CA ARG A 624 13.25 -3.98 29.00
C ARG A 624 13.33 -3.64 30.48
N GLN A 625 12.53 -4.31 31.32
CA GLN A 625 12.80 -4.37 32.76
C GLN A 625 12.40 -5.72 33.36
N SER A 626 13.39 -6.60 33.54
CA SER A 626 13.84 -7.10 34.87
C SER A 626 14.66 -8.40 34.67
N ASP A 627 15.67 -8.60 35.53
CA ASP A 627 16.57 -9.77 35.52
C ASP A 627 15.94 -11.02 36.17
N GLY A 628 14.67 -10.96 36.56
CA GLY A 628 13.90 -12.11 37.06
C GLY A 628 12.49 -12.08 36.51
N VAL A 629 12.15 -13.05 35.66
CA VAL A 629 10.81 -13.19 35.07
C VAL A 629 9.96 -14.01 36.05
N GLY A 630 8.91 -13.40 36.60
CA GLY A 630 7.95 -14.04 37.50
C GLY A 630 6.63 -14.34 36.80
N TYR A 631 5.97 -15.46 37.13
CA TYR A 631 4.72 -15.83 36.48
C TYR A 631 3.63 -14.77 36.69
N ASN A 632 3.40 -14.34 37.93
CA ASN A 632 2.26 -13.47 38.25
C ASN A 632 2.45 -12.03 37.76
N ILE A 633 3.71 -11.58 37.67
CA ILE A 633 4.07 -10.21 37.30
C ILE A 633 4.29 -10.09 35.80
N ASP A 634 5.00 -11.05 35.19
CA ASP A 634 5.49 -10.90 33.81
C ASP A 634 4.76 -11.80 32.81
N ILE A 635 4.24 -12.96 33.22
CA ILE A 635 3.65 -13.96 32.30
C ILE A 635 2.13 -13.97 32.31
N ARG A 636 1.49 -14.04 33.48
CA ARG A 636 0.03 -14.05 33.64
C ARG A 636 -0.63 -12.85 32.96
N PRO A 637 -0.08 -11.61 33.02
CA PRO A 637 -0.64 -10.47 32.32
C PRO A 637 -0.54 -10.53 30.79
N LEU A 638 0.30 -11.41 30.23
CA LEU A 638 0.38 -11.62 28.78
C LEU A 638 -0.87 -12.32 28.24
N PHE A 639 -1.57 -13.08 29.10
CA PHE A 639 -2.81 -13.78 28.80
C PHE A 639 -4.03 -12.95 29.19
N ARG A 640 -4.96 -12.79 28.25
CA ARG A 640 -6.22 -12.03 28.42
C ARG A 640 -7.29 -12.91 29.05
N ASP A 641 -8.38 -12.29 29.51
CA ASP A 641 -9.55 -13.02 30.01
C ASP A 641 -10.08 -14.06 29.00
N PHE A 642 -10.06 -13.71 27.70
CA PHE A 642 -10.40 -14.66 26.64
C PHE A 642 -9.45 -15.86 26.57
N ASP A 643 -8.15 -15.64 26.79
CA ASP A 643 -7.14 -16.71 26.81
C ASP A 643 -7.36 -17.63 28.01
N VAL A 644 -7.67 -17.04 29.17
CA VAL A 644 -8.01 -17.76 30.42
C VAL A 644 -9.24 -18.65 30.21
N GLU A 645 -10.30 -18.10 29.64
CA GLU A 645 -11.53 -18.85 29.37
C GLU A 645 -11.30 -19.98 28.35
N THR A 646 -10.63 -19.67 27.23
CA THR A 646 -10.45 -20.66 26.15
C THR A 646 -9.46 -21.76 26.50
N LEU A 647 -8.33 -21.46 27.12
CA LEU A 647 -7.37 -22.47 27.57
C LEU A 647 -7.97 -23.37 28.67
N GLN A 648 -8.76 -22.81 29.57
CA GLN A 648 -9.46 -23.60 30.59
C GLN A 648 -10.51 -24.52 29.97
N GLN A 649 -11.28 -24.04 28.98
CA GLN A 649 -12.35 -24.82 28.37
C GLN A 649 -11.85 -25.88 27.39
N LEU A 650 -10.87 -25.56 26.55
CA LEU A 650 -10.44 -26.41 25.43
C LEU A 650 -9.24 -27.28 25.77
N ASP A 651 -8.25 -26.72 26.47
CA ASP A 651 -7.02 -27.42 26.85
C ASP A 651 -7.02 -27.95 28.27
N ARG A 652 -8.01 -27.55 29.09
CA ARG A 652 -8.04 -27.79 30.55
C ARG A 652 -6.81 -27.21 31.26
N ILE A 653 -6.30 -26.10 30.75
CA ILE A 653 -5.18 -25.35 31.32
C ILE A 653 -5.74 -24.15 32.06
N ASN A 654 -5.58 -24.13 33.38
CA ASN A 654 -6.02 -23.02 34.23
C ASN A 654 -4.89 -22.01 34.38
N LEU A 655 -5.01 -20.86 33.71
CA LEU A 655 -4.02 -19.80 33.79
C LEU A 655 -3.99 -19.07 35.15
N ASP A 656 -5.02 -19.23 35.99
CA ASP A 656 -5.00 -18.69 37.35
C ASP A 656 -4.34 -19.65 38.37
N ASP A 657 -3.90 -20.83 37.92
CA ASP A 657 -3.18 -21.83 38.72
C ASP A 657 -1.77 -22.04 38.15
N VAL A 658 -0.77 -21.38 38.76
CA VAL A 658 0.62 -21.42 38.27
C VAL A 658 1.19 -22.84 38.19
N GLU A 659 0.78 -23.75 39.07
CA GLU A 659 1.25 -25.15 39.03
C GLU A 659 0.66 -25.89 37.83
N ASN A 660 -0.60 -25.62 37.49
CA ASN A 660 -1.20 -26.13 36.26
C ASN A 660 -0.48 -25.58 35.02
N VAL A 661 -0.06 -24.31 35.04
CA VAL A 661 0.70 -23.70 33.96
C VAL A 661 2.12 -24.28 33.86
N ARG A 662 2.82 -24.46 34.98
CA ARG A 662 4.14 -25.14 35.05
C ARG A 662 4.07 -26.54 34.47
N ALA A 663 3.06 -27.32 34.83
CA ALA A 663 2.85 -28.67 34.32
C ALA A 663 2.59 -28.71 32.79
N ASN A 664 2.13 -27.60 32.20
CA ASN A 664 1.85 -27.47 30.77
C ASN A 664 2.82 -26.53 30.04
N ALA A 665 3.89 -26.05 30.68
CA ALA A 665 4.70 -24.95 30.18
C ALA A 665 5.41 -25.27 28.86
N GLU A 666 5.94 -26.49 28.71
CA GLU A 666 6.56 -26.96 27.46
C GLU A 666 5.56 -27.07 26.31
N LYS A 667 4.34 -27.55 26.60
CA LYS A 667 3.25 -27.61 25.61
C LYS A 667 2.83 -26.20 25.18
N LEU A 668 2.71 -25.27 26.13
CA LEU A 668 2.43 -23.87 25.84
C LEU A 668 3.56 -23.24 25.02
N ARG A 669 4.82 -23.47 25.40
CA ARG A 669 6.01 -23.00 24.68
C ARG A 669 6.02 -23.46 23.23
N GLU A 670 5.82 -24.75 23.00
CA GLU A 670 5.74 -25.33 21.66
C GLU A 670 4.61 -24.67 20.85
N ARG A 671 3.42 -24.53 21.44
CA ARG A 671 2.26 -23.95 20.77
C ARG A 671 2.41 -22.46 20.49
N LEU A 672 3.02 -21.71 21.39
CA LEU A 672 3.35 -20.29 21.24
C LEU A 672 4.42 -20.09 20.15
N ASN A 673 5.50 -20.88 20.17
CA ASN A 673 6.53 -20.85 19.13
C ASN A 673 5.97 -21.25 17.75
N LYS A 674 5.00 -22.16 17.71
CA LYS A 674 4.28 -22.55 16.49
C LYS A 674 3.18 -21.56 16.08
N GLY A 675 2.91 -20.52 16.87
CA GLY A 675 1.84 -19.54 16.61
C GLY A 675 0.42 -20.07 16.77
N SER A 676 0.25 -21.28 17.31
CA SER A 676 -1.07 -21.91 17.54
C SER A 676 -1.76 -21.47 18.83
N LEU A 677 -1.09 -20.62 19.61
CA LEU A 677 -1.65 -19.94 20.79
C LEU A 677 -1.23 -18.46 20.82
N PRO A 678 -2.10 -17.60 21.37
CA PRO A 678 -3.54 -17.77 21.60
C PRO A 678 -4.35 -18.28 20.40
N TYR A 679 -5.52 -18.87 20.66
CA TYR A 679 -6.39 -19.43 19.62
C TYR A 679 -6.82 -18.42 18.54
N ASP A 680 -6.74 -17.13 18.84
CA ASP A 680 -7.15 -16.03 17.99
C ASP A 680 -5.98 -15.16 17.47
N ALA A 681 -4.71 -15.44 17.83
CA ALA A 681 -3.50 -14.90 17.16
C ALA A 681 -2.20 -15.50 17.70
N CYS A 682 -1.12 -15.36 16.93
CA CYS A 682 0.25 -15.57 17.40
C CYS A 682 0.70 -14.49 18.39
N TRP A 683 1.49 -14.86 19.40
CA TRP A 683 2.26 -13.90 20.18
C TRP A 683 3.38 -13.27 19.36
N SER A 684 3.79 -12.05 19.73
CA SER A 684 5.00 -11.42 19.20
C SER A 684 6.25 -12.13 19.70
N ASP A 685 7.33 -12.08 18.93
CA ASP A 685 8.62 -12.69 19.28
C ASP A 685 9.05 -12.28 20.71
N ASP A 686 8.91 -11.00 21.10
CA ASP A 686 9.28 -10.53 22.45
C ASP A 686 8.46 -11.20 23.58
N ARG A 687 7.18 -11.52 23.34
CA ARG A 687 6.33 -12.21 24.34
C ARG A 687 6.67 -13.68 24.43
N ILE A 688 6.96 -14.29 23.28
CA ILE A 688 7.44 -15.66 23.19
C ILE A 688 8.80 -15.77 23.89
N GLU A 689 9.70 -14.82 23.66
CA GLU A 689 11.00 -14.75 24.29
C GLU A 689 10.89 -14.54 25.81
N LEU A 690 10.00 -13.65 26.26
CA LEU A 690 9.73 -13.46 27.69
C LEU A 690 9.20 -14.76 28.35
N PHE A 691 8.31 -15.49 27.66
CA PHE A 691 7.79 -16.77 28.12
C PHE A 691 8.85 -17.89 28.10
N ASN A 692 9.70 -17.92 27.07
CA ASN A 692 10.84 -18.83 26.98
C ASN A 692 11.82 -18.56 28.12
N ARG A 693 12.16 -17.29 28.37
CA ARG A 693 13.00 -16.88 29.50
C ARG A 693 12.41 -17.30 30.85
N TRP A 694 11.10 -17.19 31.04
CA TRP A 694 10.45 -17.68 32.26
C TRP A 694 10.67 -19.18 32.44
N ILE A 695 10.47 -19.97 31.38
CA ILE A 695 10.72 -21.41 31.39
C ILE A 695 12.19 -21.73 31.68
N ASP A 696 13.10 -21.07 30.98
CA ASP A 696 14.54 -21.28 31.09
C ASP A 696 15.08 -20.81 32.46
N SER A 697 14.35 -19.92 33.16
CA SER A 697 14.64 -19.45 34.52
C SER A 697 14.07 -20.33 35.65
N GLU A 698 13.69 -21.57 35.34
CA GLU A 698 13.06 -22.54 36.24
C GLU A 698 11.63 -22.16 36.68
N MET A 699 10.91 -21.38 35.86
CA MET A 699 9.48 -21.05 36.04
C MET A 699 9.17 -20.43 37.42
N LYS A 700 10.00 -19.49 37.86
CA LYS A 700 9.85 -18.78 39.15
C LYS A 700 8.58 -17.92 39.17
N ASP A 701 8.02 -17.73 40.36
CA ASP A 701 6.80 -16.93 40.58
C ASP A 701 7.04 -15.42 40.56
#